data_AF-W2QQF0-F1
#
_entry.id   AF-W2QQF0-F1
#
_cell.length_a   1.000
_cell.length_b   1.000
_cell.length_c   1.000
_cell.angle_alpha   90.00
_cell.angle_beta   90.00
_cell.angle_gamma   90.00
#
_symmetry.space_group_name_H-M   'P 1'
#
loop_
_entity.id
_entity.type
_entity.pdbx_description
1 polymer ?
#
loop_
_entity_poly.entity_id
_entity_poly.type
_entity_poly.pdbx_seq_one_letter_code
_entity_poly.pdbx_strand_id
1 'polypeptide(L)'
;MSRPSSVAKVEVRQLGHEIKRQPSEKHPRRSWGTGTAGPREGQYLVGRRARKTLMRRHIFNLLRRLVVIAASIQYIVVSMTATERTIQALKGDHNPPESFRVFTASLIAGYVGKGLIRDSALFQKVLENDTTPRDHAVFLEAKNQTSFQNCSGLPKFNPKIYSFEYLSHAYLQMADAAKYNVTVLEDFELVTVVVDCSFTNLKSGDNAMVRFFNLVRSRVDPTDLHMVTMSLNVQDYEIRSQKKTGPCILTMISIVKDMSAGATGEFYLMALTYPYKRSMGFEVYEFMGITIDSYLELRTIPEDPLTQPANRVITARKRGFYDGQEQSNIRYMYTMLDTNATTAMTRWEWLGEAVISDSWAWVHGLHLIFGLQTIFSLIVLCLVAFQNARSGKLWIGDPFASVSTTTLVTRGVLVVISWYLNSFWMLFEFCLSIAGKISKTQIVRVHTELVHADVLVVYLSLVGLLSSIFRERIDPSVAIFLFEIIFSKHQTLLTTAAAVKKEVVTYSDKVFYMGVPKVSSAVAAMSPLRLWSAFQIPLSKDGTFLFTSFFPNAILLSIIAGFAILHKIYRHFYPEKHRQRSSVLSTERSSVNERTELALKGNLTNFEISTGAELRTRFGIISDYNNYVYFKGMKFASADGVYCSGYVIVNGKMLVGVKDLLSIGLIKATHSRFTNVYVYEVEGNTVKDTARLVYPNTFTWSDLWHLNVTVLL
;
A
#
# COMPACT_ATOMS: atom_id res chain seq x y z
N MET A 1 -39.51 27.89 -14.82
CA MET A 1 -40.67 28.16 -15.71
C MET A 1 -40.29 29.26 -16.69
N SER A 2 -40.76 29.15 -17.93
CA SER A 2 -40.83 30.17 -19.00
C SER A 2 -39.53 30.73 -19.64
N ARG A 3 -39.19 30.13 -20.80
CA ARG A 3 -38.71 30.84 -22.02
C ARG A 3 -39.80 31.81 -22.53
N PRO A 4 -39.49 32.84 -23.35
CA PRO A 4 -39.39 32.71 -24.83
C PRO A 4 -38.36 33.67 -25.50
N SER A 5 -37.70 33.30 -26.63
CA SER A 5 -38.00 33.62 -28.06
C SER A 5 -37.85 35.14 -28.40
N SER A 6 -37.44 35.66 -29.56
CA SER A 6 -37.28 35.23 -30.96
C SER A 6 -36.51 36.33 -31.75
N VAL A 7 -35.66 35.97 -32.74
CA VAL A 7 -35.75 36.28 -34.20
C VAL A 7 -35.51 37.74 -34.65
N ALA A 8 -34.50 37.97 -35.51
CA ALA A 8 -34.69 38.48 -36.90
C ALA A 8 -33.36 38.70 -37.67
N LYS A 9 -33.42 38.36 -38.96
CA LYS A 9 -32.45 38.52 -40.07
C LYS A 9 -32.41 39.96 -40.59
N VAL A 10 -31.29 40.36 -41.20
CA VAL A 10 -31.28 41.34 -42.31
C VAL A 10 -30.34 40.86 -43.42
N GLU A 11 -30.83 40.98 -44.64
CA GLU A 11 -30.34 40.55 -45.95
C GLU A 11 -29.95 41.81 -46.76
N VAL A 12 -28.90 41.75 -47.60
CA VAL A 12 -28.71 42.74 -48.68
C VAL A 12 -28.23 42.04 -49.97
N ARG A 13 -28.88 42.48 -51.06
CA ARG A 13 -29.01 41.95 -52.42
C ARG A 13 -27.75 41.96 -53.31
N GLN A 14 -27.83 41.08 -54.31
CA GLN A 14 -27.09 41.05 -55.58
C GLN A 14 -27.40 42.24 -56.52
N LEU A 15 -26.48 42.51 -57.45
CA LEU A 15 -26.81 42.90 -58.82
C LEU A 15 -25.79 42.26 -59.78
N GLY A 16 -26.28 41.62 -60.84
CA GLY A 16 -25.48 40.90 -61.83
C GLY A 16 -25.38 41.63 -63.17
N HIS A 17 -24.71 40.99 -64.13
CA HIS A 17 -25.17 40.99 -65.53
C HIS A 17 -24.56 39.81 -66.31
N GLU A 18 -25.45 39.10 -66.98
CA GLU A 18 -25.23 38.06 -67.99
C GLU A 18 -25.02 38.71 -69.37
N ILE A 19 -24.28 38.08 -70.29
CA ILE A 19 -24.59 37.97 -71.75
C ILE A 19 -23.88 36.71 -72.31
N LYS A 20 -24.66 35.88 -73.02
CA LYS A 20 -24.29 34.65 -73.76
C LYS A 20 -23.70 34.93 -75.14
N ARG A 21 -22.85 34.03 -75.68
CA ARG A 21 -23.04 33.31 -76.98
C ARG A 21 -21.94 32.26 -77.23
N GLN A 22 -22.27 31.32 -78.12
CA GLN A 22 -21.82 29.92 -78.26
C GLN A 22 -20.71 29.75 -79.36
N PRO A 23 -20.31 28.54 -79.83
CA PRO A 23 -18.91 28.06 -79.84
C PRO A 23 -18.27 27.93 -81.24
N SER A 24 -16.95 27.69 -81.31
CA SER A 24 -16.26 27.24 -82.53
C SER A 24 -15.02 26.40 -82.22
N GLU A 25 -14.96 25.22 -82.80
CA GLU A 25 -13.81 24.32 -82.90
C GLU A 25 -12.62 24.94 -83.64
N LYS A 26 -11.38 24.54 -83.30
CA LYS A 26 -10.30 24.18 -84.26
C LYS A 26 -9.11 23.50 -83.57
N HIS A 27 -8.53 22.58 -84.32
CA HIS A 27 -7.57 21.50 -83.99
C HIS A 27 -6.09 21.99 -83.85
N PRO A 28 -5.08 21.12 -83.63
CA PRO A 28 -4.00 21.32 -82.66
C PRO A 28 -2.67 21.78 -83.28
N ARG A 29 -1.75 22.29 -82.44
CA ARG A 29 -0.31 22.34 -82.77
C ARG A 29 0.51 21.60 -81.73
N ARG A 30 1.10 20.48 -82.18
CA ARG A 30 2.30 19.87 -81.60
C ARG A 30 3.49 20.79 -81.89
N SER A 31 4.26 21.14 -80.87
CA SER A 31 5.70 21.32 -81.01
C SER A 31 6.40 20.46 -79.97
N TRP A 32 7.35 19.67 -80.45
CA TRP A 32 8.27 18.89 -79.64
C TRP A 32 9.39 19.80 -79.15
N GLY A 33 9.71 19.68 -77.87
CA GLY A 33 10.87 20.28 -77.22
C GLY A 33 11.28 19.37 -76.06
N THR A 34 12.27 18.52 -76.35
CA THR A 34 13.16 17.79 -75.43
C THR A 34 13.63 18.68 -74.27
N GLY A 35 13.80 18.29 -73.01
CA GLY A 35 13.94 16.97 -72.39
C GLY A 35 14.98 17.11 -71.27
N THR A 36 14.55 17.11 -70.01
CA THR A 36 15.38 16.73 -68.84
C THR A 36 14.47 16.05 -67.83
N ALA A 37 14.66 14.73 -67.67
CA ALA A 37 13.83 13.84 -66.87
C ALA A 37 14.27 13.87 -65.39
N GLY A 38 13.39 14.34 -64.52
CA GLY A 38 13.41 14.04 -63.08
C GLY A 38 12.41 12.92 -62.75
N PRO A 39 12.64 12.10 -61.70
CA PRO A 39 11.80 10.94 -61.42
C PRO A 39 10.42 11.38 -60.88
N ARG A 40 9.36 11.06 -61.64
CA ARG A 40 7.97 11.24 -61.23
C ARG A 40 7.59 10.20 -60.16
N GLU A 41 7.48 10.63 -58.91
CA GLU A 41 6.65 9.94 -57.91
C GLU A 41 5.17 10.12 -58.25
N GLY A 42 4.49 9.01 -58.53
CA GLY A 42 3.04 8.98 -58.69
C GLY A 42 2.33 9.27 -57.37
N GLN A 43 1.84 10.49 -57.21
CA GLN A 43 0.85 10.85 -56.19
C GLN A 43 -0.46 10.09 -56.43
N TYR A 44 -0.73 9.06 -55.64
CA TYR A 44 -2.09 8.57 -55.48
C TYR A 44 -2.85 9.53 -54.54
N LEU A 45 -3.87 10.19 -55.09
CA LEU A 45 -4.81 11.06 -54.37
C LEU A 45 -5.57 10.27 -53.30
N VAL A 46 -5.09 10.32 -52.05
CA VAL A 46 -5.86 9.90 -50.87
C VAL A 46 -6.79 11.05 -50.47
N GLY A 47 -8.09 10.86 -50.61
CA GLY A 47 -9.11 11.89 -50.33
C GLY A 47 -9.01 12.48 -48.91
N ARG A 48 -9.36 13.77 -48.76
CA ARG A 48 -9.28 14.58 -47.52
C ARG A 48 -9.91 13.90 -46.28
N ARG A 49 -10.93 13.06 -46.48
CA ARG A 49 -11.62 12.29 -45.42
C ARG A 49 -10.76 11.13 -44.91
N ALA A 50 -10.10 10.39 -45.81
CA ALA A 50 -9.16 9.32 -45.44
C ALA A 50 -7.91 9.87 -44.73
N ARG A 51 -7.43 11.05 -45.11
CA ARG A 51 -6.32 11.75 -44.45
C ARG A 51 -6.64 12.15 -43.00
N LYS A 52 -7.86 12.64 -42.73
CA LYS A 52 -8.33 12.96 -41.35
C LYS A 52 -8.49 11.71 -40.48
N THR A 53 -9.01 10.61 -41.02
CA THR A 53 -9.17 9.34 -40.28
C THR A 53 -7.82 8.67 -39.97
N LEU A 54 -6.87 8.73 -40.91
CA LEU A 54 -5.48 8.27 -40.70
C LEU A 54 -4.77 9.08 -39.60
N MET A 55 -4.94 10.41 -39.61
CA MET A 55 -4.35 11.29 -38.60
C MET A 55 -4.93 11.02 -37.20
N ARG A 56 -6.25 10.82 -37.08
CA ARG A 56 -6.89 10.44 -35.80
C ARG A 56 -6.40 9.10 -35.26
N ARG A 57 -6.26 8.09 -36.12
CA ARG A 57 -5.75 6.76 -35.73
C ARG A 57 -4.27 6.81 -35.31
N HIS A 58 -3.47 7.63 -35.99
CA HIS A 58 -2.05 7.82 -35.65
C HIS A 58 -1.87 8.54 -34.31
N ILE A 59 -2.65 9.60 -34.06
CA ILE A 59 -2.66 10.31 -32.77
C ILE A 59 -3.13 9.39 -31.63
N PHE A 60 -4.20 8.60 -31.86
CA PHE A 60 -4.69 7.64 -30.87
C PHE A 60 -3.64 6.59 -30.50
N ASN A 61 -2.94 6.03 -31.49
CA ASN A 61 -1.87 5.06 -31.25
C ASN A 61 -0.70 5.68 -30.50
N LEU A 62 -0.31 6.91 -30.84
CA LEU A 62 0.74 7.65 -30.12
C LEU A 62 0.36 7.86 -28.64
N LEU A 63 -0.87 8.30 -28.38
CA LEU A 63 -1.40 8.45 -27.02
C LEU A 63 -1.38 7.13 -26.25
N ARG A 64 -1.84 6.03 -26.86
CA ARG A 64 -1.79 4.68 -26.26
C ARG A 64 -0.36 4.30 -25.87
N ARG A 65 0.62 4.54 -26.74
CA ARG A 65 2.05 4.28 -26.44
C ARG A 65 2.58 5.12 -25.29
N LEU A 66 2.20 6.39 -25.20
CA LEU A 66 2.58 7.25 -24.07
C LEU A 66 2.01 6.75 -22.74
N VAL A 67 0.77 6.23 -22.74
CA VAL A 67 0.17 5.63 -21.54
C VAL A 67 0.93 4.36 -21.10
N VAL A 68 1.41 3.55 -22.04
CA VAL A 68 2.20 2.35 -21.73
C VAL A 68 3.58 2.70 -21.18
N ILE A 69 4.20 3.78 -21.66
CA ILE A 69 5.41 4.37 -21.06
C ILE A 69 5.11 4.83 -19.64
N ALA A 70 4.01 5.53 -19.40
CA ALA A 70 3.60 5.95 -18.06
C ALA A 70 3.41 4.73 -17.12
N ALA A 71 2.78 3.66 -17.60
CA ALA A 71 2.62 2.41 -16.84
C ALA A 71 3.98 1.75 -16.50
N SER A 72 4.96 1.85 -17.40
CA SER A 72 6.32 1.35 -17.14
C SER A 72 7.06 2.18 -16.09
N ILE A 73 6.93 3.51 -16.16
CA ILE A 73 7.46 4.43 -15.15
C ILE A 73 6.82 4.14 -13.79
N GLN A 74 5.51 3.91 -13.75
CA GLN A 74 4.81 3.52 -12.54
C GLN A 74 5.36 2.21 -11.96
N TYR A 75 5.57 1.18 -12.78
CA TYR A 75 6.19 -0.07 -12.34
C TYR A 75 7.60 0.14 -11.76
N ILE A 76 8.40 1.02 -12.36
CA ILE A 76 9.72 1.42 -11.84
C ILE A 76 9.58 2.09 -10.48
N VAL A 77 8.69 3.08 -10.34
CA VAL A 77 8.44 3.79 -9.08
C VAL A 77 8.05 2.80 -7.99
N VAL A 78 7.10 1.90 -8.25
CA VAL A 78 6.69 0.86 -7.31
C VAL A 78 7.87 -0.01 -6.87
N SER A 79 8.70 -0.46 -7.82
CA SER A 79 9.86 -1.30 -7.53
C SER A 79 10.94 -0.58 -6.71
N MET A 80 11.21 0.68 -7.02
CA MET A 80 12.20 1.49 -6.30
C MET A 80 11.72 1.86 -4.90
N THR A 81 10.44 2.24 -4.75
CA THR A 81 9.85 2.51 -3.43
C THR A 81 9.82 1.25 -2.56
N ALA A 82 9.50 0.08 -3.11
CA ALA A 82 9.59 -1.18 -2.39
C ALA A 82 11.04 -1.49 -1.93
N THR A 83 12.03 -1.16 -2.75
CA THR A 83 13.45 -1.29 -2.37
C THR A 83 13.80 -0.37 -1.19
N GLU A 84 13.37 0.90 -1.24
CA GLU A 84 13.56 1.85 -0.14
C GLU A 84 12.91 1.35 1.16
N ARG A 85 11.65 0.87 1.09
CA ARG A 85 10.95 0.31 2.26
C ARG A 85 11.59 -0.98 2.77
N THR A 86 12.17 -1.79 1.89
CA THR A 86 12.94 -2.99 2.29
C THR A 86 14.12 -2.58 3.19
N ILE A 87 14.84 -1.53 2.82
CA ILE A 87 15.96 -1.01 3.62
C ILE A 87 15.48 -0.49 4.97
N GLN A 88 14.35 0.23 5.01
CA GLN A 88 13.76 0.74 6.26
C GLN A 88 13.33 -0.41 7.20
N ALA A 89 12.67 -1.44 6.66
CA ALA A 89 12.26 -2.62 7.42
C ALA A 89 13.45 -3.41 7.99
N LEU A 90 14.55 -3.52 7.23
CA LEU A 90 15.79 -4.17 7.68
C LEU A 90 16.50 -3.38 8.78
N LYS A 91 16.38 -2.06 8.79
CA LYS A 91 16.94 -1.21 9.85
C LYS A 91 16.09 -1.21 11.13
N GLY A 92 14.83 -1.64 11.03
CA GLY A 92 13.86 -1.46 12.10
C GLY A 92 13.55 0.02 12.35
N ASP A 93 13.56 0.85 11.30
CA ASP A 93 13.37 2.30 11.44
C ASP A 93 12.03 2.62 12.15
N HIS A 94 12.08 3.56 13.10
CA HIS A 94 10.93 3.96 13.90
C HIS A 94 9.92 4.71 13.04
N ASN A 95 8.63 4.39 13.20
CA ASN A 95 7.57 5.20 12.61
C ASN A 95 7.38 6.51 13.40
N PRO A 96 6.88 7.59 12.78
CA PRO A 96 6.57 8.81 13.49
C PRO A 96 5.59 8.58 14.65
N PRO A 97 5.73 9.32 15.77
CA PRO A 97 4.76 9.29 16.86
C PRO A 97 3.34 9.60 16.37
N GLU A 98 2.37 8.83 16.83
CA GLU A 98 0.95 9.03 16.54
C GLU A 98 0.07 8.84 17.79
N SER A 99 -1.15 9.40 17.74
CA SER A 99 -2.17 9.17 18.75
C SER A 99 -2.94 7.90 18.38
N PHE A 100 -2.72 6.83 19.12
CA PHE A 100 -3.35 5.53 18.86
C PHE A 100 -4.79 5.47 19.36
N ARG A 101 -5.06 6.16 20.48
CA ARG A 101 -6.39 6.14 21.09
C ARG A 101 -6.57 7.29 22.07
N VAL A 102 -7.73 7.93 22.02
CA VAL A 102 -8.18 8.89 23.03
C VAL A 102 -9.39 8.31 23.74
N PHE A 103 -9.26 8.10 25.04
CA PHE A 103 -10.40 7.77 25.88
C PHE A 103 -10.98 9.03 26.50
N THR A 104 -12.30 9.16 26.45
CA THR A 104 -13.02 10.30 27.04
C THR A 104 -14.01 9.87 28.11
N ALA A 105 -14.14 10.69 29.16
CA ALA A 105 -15.14 10.63 30.23
C ALA A 105 -15.89 11.97 30.24
N SER A 106 -17.12 11.97 29.72
CA SER A 106 -17.85 13.20 29.36
C SER A 106 -18.83 13.68 30.43
N LEU A 107 -19.26 12.83 31.35
CA LEU A 107 -20.25 13.18 32.37
C LEU A 107 -19.58 13.83 33.57
N ILE A 108 -18.41 13.35 33.99
CA ILE A 108 -17.74 13.79 35.21
C ILE A 108 -17.58 15.32 35.26
N ALA A 109 -17.14 15.96 34.17
CA ALA A 109 -17.00 17.41 34.08
C ALA A 109 -18.30 18.18 34.33
N GLY A 110 -19.44 17.64 33.87
CA GLY A 110 -20.74 18.24 34.13
C GLY A 110 -21.16 18.13 35.60
N TYR A 111 -20.81 17.02 36.25
CA TYR A 111 -21.12 16.77 37.65
C TYR A 111 -20.22 17.55 38.61
N VAL A 112 -18.92 17.69 38.31
CA VAL A 112 -17.96 18.46 39.14
C VAL A 112 -18.05 19.98 38.89
N GLY A 113 -18.58 20.41 37.75
CA GLY A 113 -18.74 21.83 37.43
C GLY A 113 -17.45 22.51 36.97
N LYS A 114 -17.41 23.84 37.08
CA LYS A 114 -16.29 24.69 36.60
C LYS A 114 -15.52 25.41 37.71
N GLY A 115 -15.96 25.29 38.95
CA GLY A 115 -15.36 25.96 40.11
C GLY A 115 -14.95 24.94 41.17
N LEU A 116 -15.14 25.31 42.44
CA LEU A 116 -14.88 24.45 43.60
C LEU A 116 -15.69 23.15 43.54
N ILE A 117 -15.05 22.03 43.90
CA ILE A 117 -15.71 20.72 43.97
C ILE A 117 -16.88 20.73 44.99
N ARG A 118 -16.79 21.55 46.04
CA ARG A 118 -17.89 21.76 46.99
C ARG A 118 -19.14 22.37 46.37
N ASP A 119 -19.01 23.15 45.30
CA ASP A 119 -20.17 23.77 44.65
C ASP A 119 -20.74 22.89 43.52
N SER A 120 -20.24 21.66 43.41
CA SER A 120 -20.57 20.76 42.33
C SER A 120 -21.96 20.14 42.47
N ALA A 121 -22.59 19.79 41.34
CA ALA A 121 -23.84 19.06 41.34
C ALA A 121 -23.69 17.65 41.93
N LEU A 122 -22.50 17.05 41.79
CA LEU A 122 -22.15 15.79 42.44
C LEU A 122 -22.34 15.88 43.96
N PHE A 123 -21.76 16.90 44.60
CA PHE A 123 -21.89 17.04 46.04
C PHE A 123 -23.29 17.52 46.46
N GLN A 124 -23.78 18.61 45.85
CA GLN A 124 -25.01 19.26 46.32
C GLN A 124 -26.28 18.48 46.00
N LYS A 125 -26.33 17.80 44.84
CA LYS A 125 -27.54 17.14 44.34
C LYS A 125 -27.50 15.63 44.43
N VAL A 126 -26.35 15.00 44.14
CA VAL A 126 -26.24 13.54 44.17
C VAL A 126 -25.96 13.02 45.57
N LEU A 127 -25.13 13.73 46.33
CA LEU A 127 -24.79 13.38 47.71
C LEU A 127 -25.57 14.18 48.76
N GLU A 128 -26.46 15.08 48.34
CA GLU A 128 -27.36 15.85 49.21
C GLU A 128 -26.60 16.67 50.28
N ASN A 129 -25.42 17.20 49.94
CA ASN A 129 -24.50 17.91 50.85
C ASN A 129 -23.94 17.05 52.00
N ASP A 130 -24.00 15.72 51.90
CA ASP A 130 -23.46 14.81 52.89
C ASP A 130 -22.08 14.28 52.47
N THR A 131 -21.08 14.49 53.34
CA THR A 131 -19.71 14.01 53.16
C THR A 131 -19.38 12.77 53.99
N THR A 132 -20.39 12.13 54.60
CA THR A 132 -20.21 10.88 55.35
C THR A 132 -19.67 9.78 54.41
N PRO A 133 -18.61 9.05 54.80
CA PRO A 133 -18.08 7.93 54.02
C PRO A 133 -19.17 6.91 53.67
N ARG A 134 -19.19 6.50 52.40
CA ARG A 134 -20.18 5.57 51.85
C ARG A 134 -19.54 4.21 51.57
N ASP A 135 -20.39 3.18 51.53
CA ASP A 135 -20.05 1.78 51.27
C ASP A 135 -20.37 1.34 49.83
N HIS A 136 -20.75 2.28 48.96
CA HIS A 136 -21.13 2.06 47.58
C HIS A 136 -20.50 3.10 46.65
N ALA A 137 -20.39 2.73 45.37
CA ALA A 137 -19.91 3.60 44.32
C ALA A 137 -21.07 4.33 43.64
N VAL A 138 -20.80 5.54 43.13
CA VAL A 138 -21.74 6.35 42.35
C VAL A 138 -21.42 6.21 40.87
N PHE A 139 -22.36 5.69 40.11
CA PHE A 139 -22.26 5.52 38.66
C PHE A 139 -23.00 6.67 37.96
N LEU A 140 -22.28 7.48 37.18
CA LEU A 140 -22.86 8.58 36.41
C LEU A 140 -23.37 8.02 35.08
N GLU A 141 -24.68 7.81 34.94
CA GLU A 141 -25.27 7.19 33.75
C GLU A 141 -25.63 8.21 32.66
N ALA A 142 -26.18 9.35 33.06
CA ALA A 142 -26.48 10.48 32.19
C ALA A 142 -26.32 11.80 32.95
N LYS A 143 -26.58 12.94 32.29
CA LYS A 143 -26.37 14.28 32.88
C LYS A 143 -27.08 14.51 34.22
N ASN A 144 -28.25 13.90 34.41
CA ASN A 144 -29.08 14.02 35.61
C ASN A 144 -29.54 12.65 36.15
N GLN A 145 -28.85 11.57 35.78
CA GLN A 145 -29.20 10.20 36.19
C GLN A 145 -27.96 9.51 36.72
N THR A 146 -28.09 8.96 37.94
CA THR A 146 -27.05 8.20 38.61
C THR A 146 -27.58 6.85 39.06
N SER A 147 -26.68 5.89 39.22
CA SER A 147 -26.95 4.55 39.75
C SER A 147 -25.96 4.25 40.87
N PHE A 148 -26.34 3.38 41.81
CA PHE A 148 -25.46 2.91 42.88
C PHE A 148 -25.06 1.43 42.71
N GLN A 149 -25.47 0.80 41.61
CA GLN A 149 -25.24 -0.62 41.36
C GLN A 149 -24.24 -0.86 40.23
N ASN A 150 -24.46 -0.23 39.07
CA ASN A 150 -23.64 -0.42 37.88
C ASN A 150 -23.90 0.69 36.84
N CYS A 151 -23.15 0.64 35.72
CA CYS A 151 -23.48 1.37 34.51
C CYS A 151 -24.46 0.59 33.64
N SER A 152 -25.74 0.98 33.65
CA SER A 152 -26.78 0.34 32.85
C SER A 152 -26.52 0.50 31.34
N GLY A 153 -26.84 -0.53 30.56
CA GLY A 153 -26.76 -0.48 29.10
C GLY A 153 -25.36 -0.63 28.49
N LEU A 154 -24.35 -0.99 29.28
CA LEU A 154 -23.00 -1.29 28.80
C LEU A 154 -22.74 -2.81 28.77
N PRO A 155 -22.80 -3.48 27.60
CA PRO A 155 -22.75 -4.94 27.51
C PRO A 155 -21.40 -5.55 27.91
N LYS A 156 -20.31 -4.76 27.86
CA LYS A 156 -18.96 -5.19 28.22
C LYS A 156 -18.50 -4.63 29.58
N PHE A 157 -19.43 -4.10 30.38
CA PHE A 157 -19.12 -3.62 31.72
C PHE A 157 -18.62 -4.78 32.60
N ASN A 158 -17.53 -4.54 33.32
CA ASN A 158 -16.94 -5.53 34.22
C ASN A 158 -17.18 -5.12 35.68
N PRO A 159 -18.20 -5.69 36.35
CA PRO A 159 -18.55 -5.31 37.72
C PRO A 159 -17.46 -5.69 38.73
N LYS A 160 -16.54 -6.62 38.40
CA LYS A 160 -15.41 -6.96 39.28
C LYS A 160 -14.33 -5.89 39.31
N ILE A 161 -14.17 -5.12 38.23
CA ILE A 161 -13.21 -4.01 38.15
C ILE A 161 -13.85 -2.74 38.72
N TYR A 162 -15.11 -2.47 38.38
CA TYR A 162 -15.79 -1.22 38.76
C TYR A 162 -16.68 -1.41 40.02
N SER A 163 -16.31 -2.31 40.92
CA SER A 163 -16.99 -2.43 42.23
C SER A 163 -16.44 -1.41 43.22
N PHE A 164 -17.27 -1.00 44.17
CA PHE A 164 -16.83 -0.17 45.28
C PHE A 164 -15.66 -0.82 46.02
N GLU A 165 -15.77 -2.10 46.38
CA GLU A 165 -14.73 -2.86 47.10
C GLU A 165 -13.37 -2.79 46.41
N TYR A 166 -13.30 -3.03 45.10
CA TYR A 166 -12.02 -3.03 44.39
C TYR A 166 -11.45 -1.62 44.22
N LEU A 167 -12.29 -0.65 43.84
CA LEU A 167 -11.83 0.72 43.57
C LEU A 167 -11.46 1.48 44.84
N SER A 168 -12.24 1.34 45.91
CA SER A 168 -11.92 1.98 47.20
C SER A 168 -10.67 1.36 47.80
N HIS A 169 -10.50 0.03 47.73
CA HIS A 169 -9.27 -0.65 48.15
C HIS A 169 -8.05 -0.19 47.35
N ALA A 170 -8.19 0.00 46.02
CA ALA A 170 -7.11 0.54 45.19
C ALA A 170 -6.71 1.97 45.61
N TYR A 171 -7.68 2.84 45.89
CA TYR A 171 -7.43 4.18 46.41
C TYR A 171 -6.75 4.15 47.78
N LEU A 172 -7.26 3.36 48.72
CA LEU A 172 -6.73 3.29 50.09
C LEU A 172 -5.30 2.73 50.13
N GLN A 173 -5.00 1.66 49.38
CA GLN A 173 -3.63 1.14 49.28
C GLN A 173 -2.69 2.15 48.62
N MET A 174 -3.16 2.88 47.62
CA MET A 174 -2.39 3.94 46.99
C MET A 174 -2.11 5.08 47.98
N ALA A 175 -3.12 5.59 48.68
CA ALA A 175 -2.97 6.71 49.60
C ALA A 175 -2.00 6.37 50.73
N ASP A 176 -2.13 5.17 51.30
CA ASP A 176 -1.22 4.68 52.34
C ASP A 176 0.23 4.54 51.84
N ALA A 177 0.41 3.99 50.64
CA ALA A 177 1.74 3.81 50.05
C ALA A 177 2.37 5.11 49.55
N ALA A 178 1.60 6.15 49.29
CA ALA A 178 2.08 7.40 48.71
C ALA A 178 2.35 8.51 49.75
N LYS A 179 1.81 8.37 50.98
CA LYS A 179 1.80 9.45 51.99
C LYS A 179 3.19 9.97 52.38
N TYR A 180 4.24 9.15 52.27
CA TYR A 180 5.62 9.58 52.59
C TYR A 180 6.13 10.70 51.66
N ASN A 181 5.58 10.81 50.44
CA ASN A 181 5.96 11.82 49.45
C ASN A 181 4.79 12.74 49.07
N VAL A 182 3.57 12.21 49.06
CA VAL A 182 2.34 12.94 48.76
C VAL A 182 1.55 13.16 50.05
N THR A 183 2.10 14.02 50.92
CA THR A 183 1.62 14.22 52.29
C THR A 183 0.16 14.62 52.39
N VAL A 184 -0.36 15.37 51.41
CA VAL A 184 -1.77 15.79 51.36
C VAL A 184 -2.76 14.61 51.35
N LEU A 185 -2.35 13.41 50.93
CA LEU A 185 -3.21 12.23 50.96
C LEU A 185 -3.48 11.72 52.38
N GLU A 186 -2.62 12.02 53.35
CA GLU A 186 -2.82 11.65 54.75
C GLU A 186 -4.00 12.43 55.37
N ASP A 187 -4.14 13.70 54.97
CA ASP A 187 -5.20 14.60 55.41
C ASP A 187 -6.57 14.27 54.79
N PHE A 188 -6.63 13.36 53.81
CA PHE A 188 -7.86 13.02 53.13
C PHE A 188 -8.57 11.78 53.71
N GLU A 189 -9.89 11.87 53.72
CA GLU A 189 -10.81 10.77 53.98
C GLU A 189 -11.68 10.52 52.75
N LEU A 190 -11.77 9.25 52.32
CA LEU A 190 -12.59 8.86 51.17
C LEU A 190 -14.08 8.97 51.51
N VAL A 191 -14.81 9.81 50.76
CA VAL A 191 -16.27 9.93 50.87
C VAL A 191 -16.94 8.84 50.04
N THR A 192 -16.62 8.76 48.75
CA THR A 192 -17.15 7.74 47.84
C THR A 192 -16.30 7.64 46.57
N VAL A 193 -16.48 6.55 45.83
CA VAL A 193 -15.91 6.35 44.50
C VAL A 193 -16.96 6.66 43.44
N VAL A 194 -16.57 7.39 42.41
CA VAL A 194 -17.40 7.80 41.29
C VAL A 194 -16.88 7.18 39.99
N VAL A 195 -17.78 6.58 39.22
CA VAL A 195 -17.52 5.98 37.92
C VAL A 195 -18.32 6.72 36.85
N ASP A 196 -17.63 7.29 35.87
CA ASP A 196 -18.28 7.91 34.70
C ASP A 196 -18.64 6.83 33.67
N CYS A 197 -19.94 6.50 33.53
CA CYS A 197 -20.40 5.47 32.60
C CYS A 197 -20.28 5.88 31.13
N SER A 198 -20.03 7.15 30.83
CA SER A 198 -19.70 7.59 29.48
C SER A 198 -18.25 7.28 29.09
N PHE A 199 -17.42 6.83 30.04
CA PHE A 199 -16.02 6.52 29.79
C PHE A 199 -15.88 5.50 28.66
N THR A 200 -15.28 5.94 27.55
CA THR A 200 -15.23 5.16 26.31
C THR A 200 -14.55 3.79 26.45
N ASN A 201 -13.69 3.57 27.46
CA ASN A 201 -13.11 2.25 27.70
C ASN A 201 -14.15 1.22 28.17
N LEU A 202 -15.15 1.64 28.94
CA LEU A 202 -16.24 0.78 29.41
C LEU A 202 -17.04 0.19 28.24
N LYS A 203 -17.17 0.94 27.15
CA LYS A 203 -17.79 0.47 25.90
C LYS A 203 -16.95 -0.59 25.20
N SER A 204 -15.62 -0.47 25.22
CA SER A 204 -14.73 -1.47 24.62
C SER A 204 -14.53 -2.72 25.49
N GLY A 205 -14.69 -2.61 26.80
CA GLY A 205 -14.46 -3.72 27.75
C GLY A 205 -13.00 -4.11 27.90
N ASP A 206 -12.06 -3.16 27.78
CA ASP A 206 -10.64 -3.45 27.94
C ASP A 206 -10.31 -3.55 29.44
N ASN A 207 -10.07 -4.78 29.91
CA ASN A 207 -9.75 -5.09 31.30
C ASN A 207 -8.29 -4.79 31.68
N ALA A 208 -7.48 -4.21 30.78
CA ALA A 208 -6.12 -3.77 31.08
C ALA A 208 -6.07 -2.31 31.56
N MET A 209 -7.19 -1.60 31.65
CA MET A 209 -7.21 -0.24 32.16
C MET A 209 -8.53 0.09 32.87
N VAL A 210 -8.44 0.99 33.84
CA VAL A 210 -9.57 1.52 34.57
C VAL A 210 -9.30 2.99 34.92
N ARG A 211 -10.33 3.83 34.81
CA ARG A 211 -10.31 5.21 35.28
C ARG A 211 -11.55 5.43 36.14
N PHE A 212 -11.33 6.03 37.31
CA PHE A 212 -12.36 6.33 38.29
C PHE A 212 -11.95 7.56 39.09
N PHE A 213 -12.90 8.12 39.82
CA PHE A 213 -12.73 9.38 40.53
C PHE A 213 -13.10 9.18 41.98
N ASN A 214 -12.25 9.63 42.91
CA ASN A 214 -12.49 9.49 44.33
C ASN A 214 -12.83 10.87 44.88
N LEU A 215 -14.05 11.02 45.41
CA LEU A 215 -14.41 12.22 46.13
C LEU A 215 -13.88 12.08 47.56
N VAL A 216 -13.05 13.03 47.98
CA VAL A 216 -12.42 13.02 49.30
C VAL A 216 -12.64 14.34 50.01
N ARG A 217 -12.68 14.27 51.35
CA ARG A 217 -12.77 15.44 52.22
C ARG A 217 -11.53 15.56 53.09
N SER A 218 -11.19 16.77 53.52
CA SER A 218 -10.20 16.95 54.57
C SER A 218 -10.71 16.37 55.89
N ARG A 219 -9.82 15.70 56.62
CA ARG A 219 -10.06 15.21 57.99
C ARG A 219 -10.20 16.36 58.99
N VAL A 220 -9.64 17.53 58.68
CA VAL A 220 -9.66 18.73 59.54
C VAL A 220 -10.89 19.58 59.24
N ASP A 221 -11.18 19.82 57.96
CA ASP A 221 -12.37 20.54 57.50
C ASP A 221 -13.18 19.66 56.54
N PRO A 222 -14.26 19.00 57.03
CA PRO A 222 -15.12 18.15 56.20
C PRO A 222 -15.78 18.87 55.03
N THR A 223 -15.69 20.20 54.97
CA THR A 223 -16.23 21.02 53.89
C THR A 223 -15.21 21.31 52.78
N ASP A 224 -13.93 21.01 53.02
CA ASP A 224 -12.89 21.08 52.00
C ASP A 224 -12.87 19.79 51.17
N LEU A 225 -13.40 19.86 49.95
CA LEU A 225 -13.61 18.72 49.07
C LEU A 225 -12.65 18.73 47.88
N HIS A 226 -12.10 17.57 47.60
CA HIS A 226 -11.20 17.34 46.47
C HIS A 226 -11.69 16.16 45.64
N MET A 227 -11.42 16.22 44.34
CA MET A 227 -11.60 15.11 43.42
C MET A 227 -10.22 14.52 43.08
N VAL A 228 -10.01 13.26 43.42
CA VAL A 228 -8.78 12.52 43.09
C VAL A 228 -9.07 11.58 41.92
N THR A 229 -8.60 11.96 40.74
CA THR A 229 -8.70 11.12 39.54
C THR A 229 -7.62 10.06 39.59
N MET A 230 -8.01 8.78 39.46
CA MET A 230 -7.07 7.67 39.34
C MET A 230 -7.23 7.00 37.98
N SER A 231 -6.14 6.93 37.23
CA SER A 231 -6.06 6.21 35.96
C SER A 231 -5.05 5.07 36.11
N LEU A 232 -5.55 3.85 36.14
CA LEU A 232 -4.77 2.64 36.30
C LEU A 232 -4.67 1.92 34.94
N ASN A 233 -3.46 1.60 34.49
CA ASN A 233 -3.26 0.79 33.30
C ASN A 233 -2.21 -0.30 33.54
N VAL A 234 -2.49 -1.51 33.07
CA VAL A 234 -1.55 -2.62 33.12
C VAL A 234 -0.66 -2.56 31.89
N GLN A 235 0.65 -2.52 32.11
CA GLN A 235 1.69 -2.35 31.09
C GLN A 235 2.88 -3.28 31.36
N ASP A 236 3.79 -3.38 30.39
CA ASP A 236 5.07 -4.05 30.55
C ASP A 236 6.10 -3.05 31.09
N TYR A 237 6.91 -3.46 32.07
CA TYR A 237 8.04 -2.68 32.59
C TYR A 237 9.37 -3.41 32.40
N GLU A 238 10.44 -2.61 32.37
CA GLU A 238 11.82 -3.09 32.34
C GLU A 238 12.71 -2.26 33.27
N ILE A 239 13.59 -2.94 34.00
CA ILE A 239 14.69 -2.35 34.77
C ILE A 239 15.98 -2.89 34.16
N ARG A 240 16.49 -2.18 33.15
CA ARG A 240 17.61 -2.64 32.31
C ARG A 240 18.87 -2.93 33.13
N SER A 241 19.17 -2.11 34.14
CA SER A 241 20.33 -2.29 35.04
C SER A 241 20.28 -3.59 35.85
N GLN A 242 19.08 -4.14 36.09
CA GLN A 242 18.86 -5.35 36.88
C GLN A 242 18.42 -6.54 36.02
N LYS A 243 18.32 -6.38 34.69
CA LYS A 243 17.74 -7.37 33.76
C LYS A 243 16.37 -7.90 34.22
N LYS A 244 15.57 -7.03 34.84
CA LYS A 244 14.24 -7.38 35.36
C LYS A 244 13.17 -6.87 34.42
N THR A 245 12.22 -7.73 34.05
CA THR A 245 11.07 -7.38 33.22
C THR A 245 9.81 -8.02 33.78
N GLY A 246 8.65 -7.50 33.41
CA GLY A 246 7.38 -8.10 33.77
C GLY A 246 6.21 -7.13 33.60
N PRO A 247 5.02 -7.51 34.07
CA PRO A 247 3.88 -6.61 34.10
C PRO A 247 3.94 -5.68 35.31
N CYS A 248 3.40 -4.49 35.16
CA CYS A 248 3.12 -3.56 36.23
C CYS A 248 1.75 -2.92 36.02
N ILE A 249 1.21 -2.32 37.06
CA ILE A 249 0.18 -1.29 36.93
C ILE A 249 0.83 0.07 37.08
N LEU A 250 0.68 0.93 36.07
CA LEU A 250 1.02 2.35 36.15
C LEU A 250 -0.24 3.11 36.53
N THR A 251 -0.12 3.91 37.57
CA THR A 251 -1.17 4.72 38.18
C THR A 251 -0.83 6.18 37.98
N MET A 252 -1.77 6.91 37.41
CA MET A 252 -1.67 8.34 37.23
C MET A 252 -2.72 9.00 38.10
N ILE A 253 -2.28 9.93 38.94
CA ILE A 253 -3.14 10.64 39.89
C ILE A 253 -3.15 12.11 39.56
N SER A 254 -4.33 12.71 39.56
CA SER A 254 -4.52 14.16 39.52
C SER A 254 -5.50 14.56 40.62
N ILE A 255 -5.08 15.46 41.49
CA ILE A 255 -5.88 15.99 42.61
C ILE A 255 -6.41 17.36 42.20
N VAL A 256 -7.72 17.59 42.34
CA VAL A 256 -8.36 18.85 41.95
C VAL A 256 -9.29 19.33 43.06
N LYS A 257 -9.08 20.56 43.52
CA LYS A 257 -9.96 21.29 44.45
C LYS A 257 -10.92 22.23 43.72
N ASP A 258 -10.42 22.87 42.67
CA ASP A 258 -11.12 23.84 41.86
C ASP A 258 -10.84 23.57 40.38
N MET A 259 -11.90 23.35 39.60
CA MET A 259 -11.80 23.07 38.17
C MET A 259 -11.27 24.27 37.36
N SER A 260 -11.30 25.48 37.92
CA SER A 260 -10.76 26.70 37.30
C SER A 260 -9.28 26.94 37.58
N ALA A 261 -8.72 26.34 38.64
CA ALA A 261 -7.35 26.59 39.11
C ALA A 261 -6.32 25.53 38.65
N GLY A 262 -6.75 24.49 37.92
CA GLY A 262 -5.89 23.38 37.50
C GLY A 262 -5.73 22.29 38.56
N ALA A 263 -4.92 21.27 38.26
CA ALA A 263 -4.62 20.20 39.22
C ALA A 263 -3.68 20.71 40.32
N THR A 264 -4.05 20.48 41.58
CA THR A 264 -3.24 20.87 42.75
C THR A 264 -2.10 19.88 43.03
N GLY A 265 -2.13 18.69 42.41
CA GLY A 265 -1.06 17.71 42.50
C GLY A 265 -1.22 16.61 41.45
N GLU A 266 -0.10 16.19 40.87
CA GLU A 266 -0.04 15.18 39.81
C GLU A 266 1.11 14.20 40.06
N PHE A 267 0.82 12.90 40.08
CA PHE A 267 1.80 11.89 40.49
C PHE A 267 1.72 10.63 39.64
N TYR A 268 2.89 10.05 39.36
CA TYR A 268 3.02 8.70 38.83
C TYR A 268 3.31 7.74 39.97
N LEU A 269 2.59 6.62 40.00
CA LEU A 269 2.89 5.51 40.90
C LEU A 269 2.88 4.21 40.11
N MET A 270 3.69 3.25 40.53
CA MET A 270 3.66 1.93 39.91
C MET A 270 3.60 0.86 40.99
N ALA A 271 2.83 -0.20 40.73
CA ALA A 271 2.98 -1.46 41.44
C ALA A 271 3.53 -2.51 40.47
N LEU A 272 4.81 -2.83 40.63
CA LEU A 272 5.49 -3.84 39.83
C LEU A 272 4.91 -5.23 40.13
N THR A 273 4.88 -6.12 39.15
CA THR A 273 4.34 -7.50 39.19
C THR A 273 2.81 -7.64 39.31
N TYR A 274 2.08 -6.54 39.51
CA TYR A 274 0.62 -6.52 39.36
C TYR A 274 0.25 -6.69 37.87
N PRO A 275 -0.81 -7.45 37.48
CA PRO A 275 -1.92 -8.01 38.27
C PRO A 275 -1.69 -9.45 38.77
N TYR A 276 -0.47 -9.96 38.77
CA TYR A 276 -0.15 -11.34 39.18
C TYR A 276 0.32 -11.45 40.63
N LYS A 277 0.00 -10.43 41.44
CA LYS A 277 0.18 -10.37 42.89
C LYS A 277 -1.11 -9.82 43.51
N ARG A 278 -1.45 -10.28 44.71
CA ARG A 278 -2.69 -9.87 45.42
C ARG A 278 -2.64 -8.42 45.90
N SER A 279 -1.51 -7.98 46.46
CA SER A 279 -1.35 -6.61 46.96
C SER A 279 -0.84 -5.68 45.87
N MET A 280 -1.35 -4.45 45.84
CA MET A 280 -0.84 -3.36 45.02
C MET A 280 0.25 -2.65 45.82
N GLY A 281 1.48 -3.15 45.75
CA GLY A 281 2.64 -2.47 46.37
C GLY A 281 3.04 -1.28 45.53
N PHE A 282 2.34 -0.15 45.69
CA PHE A 282 2.63 1.09 44.97
C PHE A 282 3.91 1.73 45.49
N GLU A 283 4.71 2.25 44.56
CA GLU A 283 5.84 3.12 44.84
C GLU A 283 5.64 4.41 44.04
N VAL A 284 6.14 5.54 44.54
CA VAL A 284 6.02 6.83 43.87
C VAL A 284 7.16 7.01 42.87
N TYR A 285 6.86 7.60 41.72
CA TYR A 285 7.81 7.80 40.64
C TYR A 285 7.82 9.24 40.15
N GLU A 286 9.01 9.70 39.81
CA GLU A 286 9.26 10.93 39.09
C GLU A 286 9.36 10.64 37.58
N PHE A 287 8.78 11.52 36.77
CA PHE A 287 8.90 11.45 35.32
C PHE A 287 10.26 11.97 34.85
N MET A 288 10.99 11.14 34.10
CA MET A 288 12.32 11.48 33.59
C MET A 288 12.32 11.87 32.11
N GLY A 289 11.43 11.27 31.31
CA GLY A 289 11.38 11.52 29.87
C GLY A 289 10.71 10.40 29.08
N ILE A 290 10.71 10.55 27.76
CA ILE A 290 10.33 9.51 26.80
C ILE A 290 11.60 9.02 26.11
N THR A 291 11.81 7.71 26.11
CA THR A 291 12.96 7.09 25.44
C THR A 291 12.79 7.10 23.92
N ILE A 292 13.88 6.87 23.17
CA ILE A 292 13.85 6.72 21.71
C ILE A 292 12.92 5.60 21.22
N ASP A 293 12.64 4.61 22.08
CA ASP A 293 11.79 3.46 21.77
C ASP A 293 10.33 3.67 22.22
N SER A 294 9.92 4.92 22.48
CA SER A 294 8.58 5.29 22.95
C SER A 294 8.16 4.65 24.29
N TYR A 295 9.12 4.41 25.19
CA TYR A 295 8.82 4.08 26.60
C TYR A 295 8.75 5.33 27.46
N LEU A 296 7.86 5.31 28.44
CA LEU A 296 7.84 6.24 29.56
C LEU A 296 8.99 5.88 30.52
N GLU A 297 9.95 6.79 30.71
CA GLU A 297 11.04 6.63 31.68
C GLU A 297 10.66 7.29 33.01
N LEU A 298 10.72 6.49 34.07
CA LEU A 298 10.32 6.85 35.42
C LEU A 298 11.45 6.50 36.40
N ARG A 299 11.62 7.32 37.45
CA ARG A 299 12.57 7.11 38.54
C ARG A 299 11.83 6.92 39.85
N THR A 300 12.04 5.80 40.55
CA THR A 300 11.44 5.55 41.86
C THR A 300 11.93 6.59 42.87
N ILE A 301 11.02 7.14 43.66
CA ILE A 301 11.31 7.94 44.85
C ILE A 301 11.29 6.96 46.04
N PRO A 302 12.43 6.63 46.67
CA PRO A 302 12.46 5.71 47.81
C PRO A 302 11.81 6.34 49.04
N GLU A 303 11.17 5.51 49.88
CA GLU A 303 10.62 5.94 51.16
C GLU A 303 11.73 6.35 52.13
N ASP A 304 12.83 5.59 52.14
CA ASP A 304 14.07 5.95 52.84
C ASP A 304 15.24 6.00 51.84
N PRO A 305 15.63 7.21 51.38
CA PRO A 305 16.74 7.40 50.45
C PRO A 305 18.10 6.92 50.98
N LEU A 306 18.26 6.72 52.29
CA LEU A 306 19.52 6.27 52.89
C LEU A 306 19.70 4.75 52.79
N THR A 307 18.61 3.99 52.71
CA THR A 307 18.64 2.52 52.70
C THR A 307 18.13 1.90 51.40
N GLN A 308 17.33 2.63 50.63
CA GLN A 308 16.71 2.14 49.40
C GLN A 308 17.24 2.89 48.16
N PRO A 309 17.70 2.17 47.12
CA PRO A 309 18.18 2.81 45.89
C PRO A 309 17.01 3.29 45.02
N ALA A 310 17.17 4.46 44.41
CA ALA A 310 16.27 4.93 43.36
C ALA A 310 16.49 4.11 42.07
N ASN A 311 15.45 3.39 41.63
CA ASN A 311 15.50 2.59 40.42
C ASN A 311 15.00 3.38 39.20
N ARG A 312 15.63 3.16 38.04
CA ARG A 312 15.10 3.63 36.76
C ARG A 312 14.27 2.54 36.11
N VAL A 313 13.01 2.83 35.87
CA VAL A 313 12.04 1.92 35.28
C VAL A 313 11.58 2.53 33.96
N ILE A 314 11.60 1.74 32.90
CA ILE A 314 10.92 2.09 31.65
C ILE A 314 9.66 1.27 31.54
N THR A 315 8.57 1.89 31.08
CA THR A 315 7.28 1.21 30.92
C THR A 315 6.60 1.64 29.64
N ALA A 316 5.94 0.69 28.98
CA ALA A 316 5.14 0.95 27.81
C ALA A 316 4.02 -0.08 27.71
N ARG A 317 2.90 0.37 27.16
CA ARG A 317 1.84 -0.53 26.74
C ARG A 317 2.16 -1.07 25.37
N LYS A 318 2.70 -2.29 25.35
CA LYS A 318 3.06 -3.00 24.11
C LYS A 318 1.79 -3.58 23.49
N ARG A 319 1.52 -3.31 22.21
CA ARG A 319 0.42 -3.94 21.46
C ARG A 319 0.84 -4.32 20.05
N GLY A 320 0.61 -5.57 19.69
CA GLY A 320 0.97 -6.05 18.37
C GLY A 320 1.30 -7.52 18.44
N PHE A 321 2.10 -7.97 17.50
CA PHE A 321 2.42 -9.38 17.35
C PHE A 321 3.84 -9.57 16.83
N TYR A 322 4.41 -10.74 17.10
CA TYR A 322 5.75 -11.11 16.65
C TYR A 322 5.80 -12.57 16.23
N ASP A 323 6.75 -12.89 15.35
CA ASP A 323 7.06 -14.24 14.89
C ASP A 323 8.52 -14.58 15.21
N GLY A 324 8.70 -15.29 16.33
CA GLY A 324 10.03 -15.64 16.83
C GLY A 324 10.80 -14.40 17.28
N GLN A 325 12.09 -14.36 16.96
CA GLN A 325 12.97 -13.22 17.24
C GLN A 325 13.27 -12.38 15.98
N GLU A 326 12.78 -12.84 14.82
CA GLU A 326 13.22 -12.31 13.53
C GLU A 326 12.26 -11.24 13.01
N GLN A 327 10.98 -11.30 13.42
CA GLN A 327 9.91 -10.49 12.85
C GLN A 327 8.94 -9.98 13.92
N SER A 328 8.58 -8.71 13.87
CA SER A 328 7.62 -8.11 14.80
C SER A 328 6.96 -6.84 14.27
N ASN A 329 5.74 -6.61 14.74
CA ASN A 329 5.00 -5.38 14.53
C ASN A 329 4.37 -5.00 15.87
N ILE A 330 5.09 -4.16 16.62
CA ILE A 330 4.73 -3.83 18.00
C ILE A 330 4.60 -2.31 18.12
N ARG A 331 3.46 -1.89 18.66
CA ARG A 331 3.22 -0.51 19.06
C ARG A 331 3.61 -0.35 20.52
N TYR A 332 4.46 0.61 20.79
CA TYR A 332 4.86 1.02 22.13
C TYR A 332 4.11 2.29 22.45
N MET A 333 3.19 2.22 23.42
CA MET A 333 2.31 3.33 23.76
C MET A 333 2.52 3.79 25.20
N TYR A 334 2.52 5.09 25.39
CA TYR A 334 2.59 5.75 26.69
C TYR A 334 1.48 6.79 26.83
N THR A 335 1.38 7.37 28.02
CA THR A 335 0.36 8.39 28.34
C THR A 335 0.92 9.37 29.38
N MET A 336 0.47 10.62 29.31
CA MET A 336 1.01 11.75 30.07
C MET A 336 -0.04 12.35 31.02
N LEU A 337 0.41 12.82 32.18
CA LEU A 337 -0.39 13.65 33.09
C LEU A 337 -0.67 15.01 32.43
N ASP A 338 -1.75 15.69 32.85
CA ASP A 338 -2.19 16.96 32.26
C ASP A 338 -2.58 17.93 33.37
N THR A 339 -1.85 19.05 33.43
CA THR A 339 -2.04 20.08 34.45
C THR A 339 -3.43 20.74 34.42
N ASN A 340 -4.14 20.68 33.27
CA ASN A 340 -5.48 21.22 33.15
C ASN A 340 -6.48 20.29 33.80
N ALA A 341 -7.13 20.74 34.88
CA ALA A 341 -8.11 19.95 35.64
C ALA A 341 -9.22 19.32 34.78
N THR A 342 -9.72 20.05 33.79
CA THR A 342 -10.77 19.53 32.90
C THR A 342 -10.23 18.41 32.03
N THR A 343 -9.07 18.61 31.41
CA THR A 343 -8.46 17.59 30.54
C THR A 343 -8.02 16.37 31.34
N ALA A 344 -7.40 16.57 32.51
CA ALA A 344 -6.98 15.49 33.43
C ALA A 344 -8.12 14.52 33.75
N MET A 345 -9.32 15.04 34.04
CA MET A 345 -10.49 14.22 34.34
C MET A 345 -11.12 13.61 33.07
N THR A 346 -11.27 14.41 32.02
CA THR A 346 -12.14 14.06 30.88
C THR A 346 -11.45 13.35 29.73
N ARG A 347 -10.13 13.49 29.58
CA ARG A 347 -9.37 12.97 28.44
C ARG A 347 -8.22 12.09 28.92
N TRP A 348 -7.99 10.97 28.24
CA TRP A 348 -6.86 10.09 28.47
C TRP A 348 -6.32 9.59 27.13
N GLU A 349 -5.23 10.19 26.70
CA GLU A 349 -4.66 9.96 25.37
C GLU A 349 -3.47 9.00 25.43
N TRP A 350 -3.41 8.10 24.45
CA TRP A 350 -2.35 7.13 24.24
C TRP A 350 -1.55 7.51 23.00
N LEU A 351 -0.30 7.90 23.25
CA LEU A 351 0.67 8.31 22.25
C LEU A 351 1.71 7.20 22.07
N GLY A 352 2.43 7.19 20.95
CA GLY A 352 3.59 6.33 20.80
C GLY A 352 3.93 6.05 19.35
N GLU A 353 4.70 4.99 19.13
CA GLU A 353 5.20 4.62 17.81
C GLU A 353 4.94 3.13 17.53
N ALA A 354 4.81 2.80 16.24
CA ALA A 354 4.86 1.43 15.75
C ALA A 354 6.29 1.09 15.33
N VAL A 355 6.85 0.03 15.89
CA VAL A 355 8.16 -0.50 15.49
C VAL A 355 7.90 -1.78 14.69
N ILE A 356 8.36 -1.77 13.45
CA ILE A 356 8.25 -2.89 12.52
C ILE A 356 9.67 -3.40 12.29
N SER A 357 9.90 -4.66 12.66
CA SER A 357 11.18 -5.33 12.43
C SER A 357 10.92 -6.55 11.56
N ASP A 358 11.65 -6.69 10.45
CA ASP A 358 11.58 -7.87 9.60
C ASP A 358 12.99 -8.21 9.09
N SER A 359 13.64 -9.16 9.77
CA SER A 359 14.99 -9.62 9.42
C SER A 359 15.04 -10.31 8.05
N TRP A 360 13.89 -10.78 7.55
CA TRP A 360 13.77 -11.44 6.25
C TRP A 360 13.37 -10.48 5.13
N ALA A 361 13.16 -9.18 5.42
CA ALA A 361 12.73 -8.21 4.41
C ALA A 361 13.67 -8.15 3.19
N TRP A 362 14.96 -8.50 3.32
CA TRP A 362 15.94 -8.53 2.24
C TRP A 362 15.51 -9.40 1.05
N VAL A 363 14.66 -10.41 1.25
CA VAL A 363 14.16 -11.26 0.15
C VAL A 363 13.37 -10.44 -0.88
N HIS A 364 12.79 -9.30 -0.47
CA HIS A 364 12.07 -8.36 -1.35
C HIS A 364 13.01 -7.42 -2.11
N GLY A 365 14.31 -7.46 -1.84
CA GLY A 365 15.35 -6.74 -2.59
C GLY A 365 15.41 -7.13 -4.08
N LEU A 366 14.74 -8.23 -4.49
CA LEU A 366 14.51 -8.59 -5.89
C LEU A 366 13.86 -7.46 -6.71
N HIS A 367 13.08 -6.57 -6.08
CA HIS A 367 12.45 -5.43 -6.78
C HIS A 367 13.47 -4.42 -7.29
N LEU A 368 14.63 -4.29 -6.66
CA LEU A 368 15.72 -3.46 -7.18
C LEU A 368 16.15 -3.97 -8.55
N ILE A 369 16.34 -5.28 -8.68
CA ILE A 369 16.74 -5.93 -9.93
C ILE A 369 15.63 -5.75 -10.98
N PHE A 370 14.37 -5.97 -10.60
CA PHE A 370 13.24 -5.84 -11.53
C PHE A 370 13.09 -4.41 -12.06
N GLY A 371 13.21 -3.42 -11.18
CA GLY A 371 13.14 -2.01 -11.54
C GLY A 371 14.33 -1.58 -12.42
N LEU A 372 15.56 -2.00 -12.10
CA LEU A 372 16.75 -1.71 -12.92
C LEU A 372 16.63 -2.31 -14.34
N GLN A 373 16.10 -3.53 -14.47
CA GLN A 373 15.85 -4.14 -15.78
C GLN A 373 14.81 -3.36 -16.59
N THR A 374 13.76 -2.84 -15.94
CA THR A 374 12.75 -2.01 -16.61
C THR A 374 13.32 -0.64 -16.99
N ILE A 375 14.15 -0.02 -16.15
CA ILE A 375 14.88 1.21 -16.47
C ILE A 375 15.76 1.00 -17.71
N PHE A 376 16.53 -0.09 -17.75
CA PHE A 376 17.36 -0.43 -18.90
C PHE A 376 16.53 -0.56 -20.19
N SER A 377 15.40 -1.24 -20.11
CA SER A 377 14.48 -1.39 -21.26
C SER A 377 13.94 -0.05 -21.75
N LEU A 378 13.64 0.87 -20.82
CA LEU A 378 13.18 2.22 -21.16
C LEU A 378 14.31 3.06 -21.79
N ILE A 379 15.55 2.93 -21.32
CA ILE A 379 16.72 3.59 -21.93
C ILE A 379 16.89 3.12 -23.39
N VAL A 380 16.84 1.81 -23.63
CA VAL A 380 16.91 1.25 -25.00
C VAL A 380 15.78 1.81 -25.88
N LEU A 381 14.55 1.85 -25.37
CA LEU A 381 13.42 2.44 -26.09
C LEU A 381 13.67 3.92 -26.44
N CYS A 382 14.13 4.71 -25.48
CA CYS A 382 14.44 6.13 -25.67
C CYS A 382 15.55 6.33 -26.72
N LEU A 383 16.59 5.50 -26.72
CA LEU A 383 17.66 5.55 -27.71
C LEU A 383 17.14 5.26 -29.11
N VAL A 384 16.35 4.19 -29.28
CA VAL A 384 15.77 3.84 -30.59
C VAL A 384 14.81 4.93 -31.08
N ALA A 385 13.96 5.46 -30.20
CA ALA A 385 13.04 6.55 -30.54
C ALA A 385 13.80 7.83 -30.93
N PHE A 386 14.87 8.17 -30.22
CA PHE A 386 15.72 9.31 -30.50
C PHE A 386 16.43 9.19 -31.86
N GLN A 387 17.01 8.03 -32.17
CA GLN A 387 17.69 7.81 -33.45
C GLN A 387 16.72 7.82 -34.63
N ASN A 388 15.52 7.27 -34.46
CA ASN A 388 14.46 7.37 -35.45
C ASN A 388 14.00 8.83 -35.66
N ALA A 389 13.86 9.61 -34.58
CA ALA A 389 13.51 11.02 -34.67
C ALA A 389 14.60 11.83 -35.41
N ARG A 390 15.90 11.57 -35.15
CA ARG A 390 17.01 12.15 -35.91
C ARG A 390 16.98 11.80 -37.39
N SER A 391 16.44 10.62 -37.73
CA SER A 391 16.23 10.15 -39.09
C SER A 391 14.93 10.68 -39.74
N GLY A 392 14.23 11.62 -39.09
CA GLY A 392 12.98 12.22 -39.58
C GLY A 392 11.73 11.36 -39.40
N LYS A 393 11.80 10.27 -38.61
CA LYS A 393 10.71 9.31 -38.41
C LYS A 393 10.21 9.38 -36.96
N LEU A 394 8.95 9.75 -36.76
CA LEU A 394 8.32 9.67 -35.44
C LEU A 394 7.90 8.22 -35.17
N TRP A 395 8.57 7.56 -34.22
CA TRP A 395 8.30 6.19 -33.82
C TRP A 395 8.48 6.01 -32.32
N ILE A 396 7.52 5.35 -31.67
CA ILE A 396 7.55 5.00 -30.24
C ILE A 396 7.09 3.55 -30.10
N GLY A 397 8.01 2.69 -29.66
CA GLY A 397 7.78 1.27 -29.38
C GLY A 397 7.13 0.99 -28.02
N ASP A 398 6.96 -0.29 -27.70
CA ASP A 398 6.42 -0.77 -26.42
C ASP A 398 7.55 -1.00 -25.39
N PRO A 399 7.57 -0.31 -24.24
CA PRO A 399 8.57 -0.57 -23.20
C PRO A 399 8.53 -1.99 -22.61
N PHE A 400 7.41 -2.71 -22.71
CA PHE A 400 7.28 -4.12 -22.28
C PHE A 400 7.72 -5.12 -23.36
N ALA A 401 8.07 -4.67 -24.56
CA ALA A 401 8.55 -5.51 -25.66
C ALA A 401 9.79 -6.37 -25.31
N SER A 402 10.67 -5.84 -24.46
CA SER A 402 11.88 -6.53 -24.01
C SER A 402 11.60 -7.60 -22.96
N VAL A 403 10.44 -7.54 -22.31
CA VAL A 403 10.07 -8.47 -21.25
C VAL A 403 9.30 -9.63 -21.87
N SER A 404 9.91 -10.82 -21.90
CA SER A 404 9.23 -12.02 -22.36
C SER A 404 8.20 -12.50 -21.32
N THR A 405 7.17 -13.21 -21.77
CA THR A 405 6.20 -13.89 -20.88
C THR A 405 6.92 -14.80 -19.89
N THR A 406 7.97 -15.52 -20.34
CA THR A 406 8.83 -16.32 -19.48
C THR A 406 9.48 -15.48 -18.37
N THR A 407 10.01 -14.30 -18.71
CA THR A 407 10.64 -13.41 -17.72
C THR A 407 9.62 -12.95 -16.67
N LEU A 408 8.41 -12.55 -17.09
CA LEU A 408 7.33 -12.17 -16.15
C LEU A 408 6.95 -13.33 -15.23
N VAL A 409 6.81 -14.53 -15.78
CA VAL A 409 6.47 -15.74 -15.01
C VAL A 409 7.56 -16.06 -14.00
N THR A 410 8.84 -16.01 -14.42
CA THR A 410 9.97 -16.20 -13.51
C THR A 410 9.98 -15.16 -12.39
N ARG A 411 9.70 -13.88 -12.68
CA ARG A 411 9.58 -12.84 -11.65
C ARG A 411 8.48 -13.17 -10.64
N GLY A 412 7.31 -13.60 -11.10
CA GLY A 412 6.22 -14.03 -10.22
C GLY A 412 6.59 -15.23 -9.34
N VAL A 413 7.27 -16.22 -9.90
CA VAL A 413 7.76 -17.38 -9.13
C VAL A 413 8.78 -16.96 -8.07
N LEU A 414 9.72 -16.07 -8.40
CA LEU A 414 10.69 -15.54 -7.44
C LEU A 414 10.02 -14.81 -6.27
N VAL A 415 8.97 -14.04 -6.54
CA VAL A 415 8.18 -13.39 -5.47
C VAL A 415 7.43 -14.43 -4.62
N VAL A 416 6.86 -15.47 -5.21
CA VAL A 416 6.22 -16.54 -4.41
C VAL A 416 7.24 -17.27 -3.52
N ILE A 417 8.46 -17.49 -4.01
CA ILE A 417 9.56 -18.04 -3.21
C ILE A 417 9.94 -17.06 -2.09
N SER A 418 9.99 -15.75 -2.38
CA SER A 418 10.29 -14.73 -1.35
C SER A 418 9.23 -14.73 -0.24
N TRP A 419 7.94 -14.91 -0.58
CA TRP A 419 6.87 -15.07 0.41
C TRP A 419 7.07 -16.32 1.28
N TYR A 420 7.45 -17.44 0.67
CA TYR A 420 7.72 -18.67 1.42
C TYR A 420 8.90 -18.51 2.38
N LEU A 421 10.01 -17.93 1.92
CA LEU A 421 11.20 -17.64 2.75
C LEU A 421 10.87 -16.66 3.87
N ASN A 422 10.02 -15.67 3.60
CA ASN A 422 9.52 -14.72 4.59
C ASN A 422 8.39 -15.28 5.46
N SER A 423 8.17 -16.60 5.47
CA SER A 423 7.10 -17.25 6.23
C SER A 423 5.71 -16.61 6.02
N PHE A 424 5.43 -16.03 4.85
CA PHE A 424 4.22 -15.26 4.52
C PHE A 424 3.94 -14.04 5.44
N TRP A 425 4.95 -13.56 6.17
CA TRP A 425 4.85 -12.48 7.16
C TRP A 425 4.29 -11.20 6.58
N MET A 426 4.91 -10.65 5.54
CA MET A 426 4.49 -9.39 4.92
C MET A 426 3.03 -9.43 4.43
N LEU A 427 2.60 -10.55 3.83
CA LEU A 427 1.20 -10.72 3.39
C LEU A 427 0.25 -10.76 4.58
N PHE A 428 0.61 -11.50 5.62
CA PHE A 428 -0.17 -11.61 6.85
C PHE A 428 -0.32 -10.27 7.57
N GLU A 429 0.76 -9.50 7.71
CA GLU A 429 0.75 -8.15 8.27
C GLU A 429 -0.21 -7.24 7.51
N PHE A 430 -0.13 -7.23 6.18
CA PHE A 430 -1.01 -6.43 5.34
C PHE A 430 -2.48 -6.82 5.48
N CYS A 431 -2.76 -8.13 5.45
CA CYS A 431 -4.11 -8.63 5.67
C CYS A 431 -4.64 -8.23 7.05
N LEU A 432 -3.83 -8.34 8.11
CA LEU A 432 -4.21 -7.91 9.46
C LEU A 432 -4.40 -6.39 9.56
N SER A 433 -3.61 -5.59 8.85
CA SER A 433 -3.79 -4.13 8.82
C SER A 433 -5.14 -3.73 8.24
N ILE A 434 -5.54 -4.36 7.13
CA ILE A 434 -6.85 -4.11 6.53
C ILE A 434 -7.96 -4.68 7.41
N ALA A 435 -7.79 -5.90 7.93
CA ALA A 435 -8.78 -6.55 8.78
C ALA A 435 -9.01 -5.77 10.09
N GLY A 436 -7.96 -5.21 10.69
CA GLY A 436 -8.02 -4.34 11.86
C GLY A 436 -8.82 -3.06 11.60
N LYS A 437 -8.65 -2.45 10.42
CA LYS A 437 -9.46 -1.29 9.98
C LYS A 437 -10.93 -1.64 9.78
N ILE A 438 -11.23 -2.82 9.22
CA ILE A 438 -12.61 -3.28 8.99
C ILE A 438 -13.30 -3.64 10.30
N SER A 439 -12.62 -4.38 11.19
CA SER A 439 -13.14 -4.80 12.50
C SER A 439 -13.14 -3.67 13.54
N LYS A 440 -12.39 -2.58 13.29
CA LYS A 440 -12.16 -1.47 14.22
C LYS A 440 -11.55 -1.91 15.55
N THR A 441 -10.75 -2.98 15.53
CA THR A 441 -10.10 -3.53 16.74
C THR A 441 -8.73 -2.93 16.98
N GLN A 442 -7.94 -2.75 15.93
CA GLN A 442 -6.56 -2.29 16.04
C GLN A 442 -6.08 -1.54 14.80
N ILE A 443 -5.10 -0.67 15.03
CA ILE A 443 -4.32 -0.01 14.00
C ILE A 443 -3.03 -0.82 13.86
N VAL A 444 -2.76 -1.37 12.68
CA VAL A 444 -1.50 -2.05 12.36
C VAL A 444 -0.84 -1.26 11.25
N ARG A 445 0.34 -0.70 11.54
CA ARG A 445 1.15 0.04 10.58
C ARG A 445 1.91 -0.99 9.74
N VAL A 446 1.95 -0.81 8.42
CA VAL A 446 2.64 -1.73 7.50
C VAL A 446 3.27 -0.94 6.36
N HIS A 447 4.35 -1.48 5.80
CA HIS A 447 4.95 -0.99 4.55
C HIS A 447 4.15 -1.52 3.35
N THR A 448 3.02 -0.87 3.07
CA THR A 448 2.10 -1.26 1.99
C THR A 448 2.76 -1.36 0.61
N GLU A 449 3.86 -0.63 0.41
CA GLU A 449 4.61 -0.57 -0.84
C GLU A 449 5.31 -1.89 -1.16
N LEU A 450 5.72 -2.66 -0.15
CA LEU A 450 6.29 -4.01 -0.34
C LEU A 450 5.24 -4.96 -0.90
N VAL A 451 4.06 -4.98 -0.25
CA VAL A 451 2.93 -5.83 -0.66
C VAL A 451 2.45 -5.43 -2.06
N HIS A 452 2.34 -4.13 -2.32
CA HIS A 452 1.92 -3.60 -3.60
C HIS A 452 2.82 -4.11 -4.74
N ALA A 453 4.14 -3.99 -4.57
CA ALA A 453 5.10 -4.43 -5.58
C ALA A 453 5.06 -5.94 -5.81
N ASP A 454 5.04 -6.74 -4.74
CA ASP A 454 4.96 -8.20 -4.82
C ASP A 454 3.69 -8.67 -5.52
N VAL A 455 2.53 -8.19 -5.05
CA VAL A 455 1.23 -8.60 -5.58
C VAL A 455 1.07 -8.11 -7.02
N LEU A 456 1.58 -6.92 -7.37
CA LEU A 456 1.62 -6.44 -8.76
C LEU A 456 2.41 -7.39 -9.66
N VAL A 457 3.60 -7.81 -9.24
CA VAL A 457 4.44 -8.73 -10.04
C VAL A 457 3.78 -10.09 -10.21
N VAL A 458 3.22 -10.66 -9.14
CA VAL A 458 2.50 -11.94 -9.21
C VAL A 458 1.25 -11.81 -10.08
N TYR A 459 0.51 -10.70 -9.97
CA TYR A 459 -0.63 -10.40 -10.82
C TYR A 459 -0.23 -10.31 -12.31
N LEU A 460 0.82 -9.55 -12.66
CA LEU A 460 1.30 -9.45 -14.04
C LEU A 460 1.79 -10.80 -14.57
N SER A 461 2.40 -11.64 -13.74
CA SER A 461 2.75 -13.02 -14.09
C SER A 461 1.50 -13.84 -14.46
N LEU A 462 0.45 -13.80 -13.63
CA LEU A 462 -0.81 -14.48 -13.89
C LEU A 462 -1.54 -13.96 -15.13
N VAL A 463 -1.53 -12.64 -15.36
CA VAL A 463 -2.06 -12.03 -16.58
C VAL A 463 -1.29 -12.49 -17.81
N GLY A 464 0.05 -12.60 -17.73
CA GLY A 464 0.88 -13.16 -18.79
C GLY A 464 0.51 -14.62 -19.11
N LEU A 465 0.24 -15.44 -18.10
CA LEU A 465 -0.24 -16.81 -18.28
C LEU A 465 -1.63 -16.85 -18.92
N LEU A 466 -2.59 -16.04 -18.44
CA LEU A 466 -3.93 -15.94 -19.03
C LEU A 466 -3.86 -15.51 -20.50
N SER A 467 -3.01 -14.54 -20.81
CA SER A 467 -2.75 -14.11 -22.19
C SER A 467 -2.27 -15.28 -23.07
N SER A 468 -1.36 -16.10 -22.56
CA SER A 468 -0.87 -17.30 -23.27
C SER A 468 -1.97 -18.36 -23.45
N ILE A 469 -2.81 -18.59 -22.45
CA ILE A 469 -3.93 -19.56 -22.50
C ILE A 469 -4.98 -19.12 -23.52
N PHE A 470 -5.43 -17.86 -23.44
CA PHE A 470 -6.45 -17.34 -24.34
C PHE A 470 -5.92 -17.07 -25.75
N ARG A 471 -4.59 -17.04 -25.92
CA ARG A 471 -3.90 -16.64 -27.15
C ARG A 471 -4.28 -15.22 -27.57
N GLU A 472 -4.31 -14.30 -26.60
CA GLU A 472 -4.68 -12.90 -26.79
C GLU A 472 -3.69 -11.99 -26.09
N ARG A 473 -3.27 -10.90 -26.74
CA ARG A 473 -2.39 -9.88 -26.14
C ARG A 473 -3.17 -9.02 -25.17
N ILE A 474 -2.57 -8.73 -24.02
CA ILE A 474 -3.17 -7.87 -23.00
C ILE A 474 -2.31 -6.61 -22.90
N ASP A 475 -2.96 -5.45 -23.02
CA ASP A 475 -2.25 -4.18 -22.96
C ASP A 475 -1.71 -3.95 -21.54
N PRO A 476 -0.40 -3.68 -21.38
CA PRO A 476 0.21 -3.45 -20.06
C PRO A 476 -0.45 -2.31 -19.30
N SER A 477 -0.86 -1.24 -19.99
CA SER A 477 -1.50 -0.09 -19.35
C SER A 477 -2.85 -0.46 -18.75
N VAL A 478 -3.63 -1.32 -19.42
CA VAL A 478 -4.93 -1.78 -18.90
C VAL A 478 -4.73 -2.66 -17.67
N ALA A 479 -3.79 -3.60 -17.72
CA ALA A 479 -3.50 -4.49 -16.60
C ALA A 479 -3.05 -3.71 -15.37
N ILE A 480 -2.04 -2.83 -15.51
CA ILE A 480 -1.51 -2.04 -14.40
C ILE A 480 -2.57 -1.06 -13.88
N PHE A 481 -3.29 -0.36 -14.76
CA PHE A 481 -4.32 0.59 -14.33
C PHE A 481 -5.46 -0.08 -13.55
N LEU A 482 -5.93 -1.25 -14.01
CA LEU A 482 -6.96 -2.00 -13.29
C LEU A 482 -6.46 -2.52 -11.94
N PHE A 483 -5.20 -2.96 -11.87
CA PHE A 483 -4.57 -3.35 -10.61
C PHE A 483 -4.59 -2.20 -9.61
N GLU A 484 -4.18 -1.00 -10.01
CA GLU A 484 -4.12 0.17 -9.12
C GLU A 484 -5.51 0.58 -8.60
N ILE A 485 -6.53 0.48 -9.45
CA ILE A 485 -7.92 0.71 -9.02
C ILE A 485 -8.32 -0.31 -7.96
N ILE A 486 -8.10 -1.60 -8.21
CA ILE A 486 -8.52 -2.66 -7.28
C ILE A 486 -7.72 -2.59 -5.98
N PHE A 487 -6.41 -2.35 -6.05
CA PHE A 487 -5.55 -2.21 -4.88
C PHE A 487 -5.96 -0.99 -4.04
N SER A 488 -6.21 0.17 -4.66
CA SER A 488 -6.67 1.37 -3.95
C SER A 488 -8.06 1.20 -3.32
N LYS A 489 -8.91 0.33 -3.88
CA LYS A 489 -10.25 0.00 -3.36
C LYS A 489 -10.31 -1.30 -2.57
N HIS A 490 -9.17 -1.91 -2.24
CA HIS A 490 -9.09 -3.26 -1.67
C HIS A 490 -9.94 -3.41 -0.40
N GLN A 491 -9.83 -2.46 0.54
CA GLN A 491 -10.63 -2.47 1.76
C GLN A 491 -12.13 -2.39 1.47
N THR A 492 -12.55 -1.51 0.55
CA THR A 492 -13.97 -1.37 0.17
C THR A 492 -14.51 -2.66 -0.44
N LEU A 493 -13.75 -3.28 -1.33
CA LEU A 493 -14.14 -4.52 -2.01
C LEU A 493 -14.27 -5.71 -1.04
N LEU A 494 -13.39 -5.81 -0.04
CA LEU A 494 -13.52 -6.82 1.01
C LEU A 494 -14.81 -6.67 1.83
N THR A 495 -15.33 -5.45 1.95
CA THR A 495 -16.58 -5.20 2.69
C THR A 495 -17.84 -5.44 1.87
N THR A 496 -17.74 -5.61 0.55
CA THR A 496 -18.89 -5.78 -0.35
C THR A 496 -19.57 -7.15 -0.19
N ALA A 497 -18.79 -8.21 0.00
CA ALA A 497 -19.32 -9.55 0.21
C ALA A 497 -19.42 -9.89 1.71
N ALA A 498 -20.64 -10.14 2.20
CA ALA A 498 -20.88 -10.39 3.63
C ALA A 498 -20.09 -11.60 4.17
N ALA A 499 -19.96 -12.67 3.39
CA ALA A 499 -19.19 -13.85 3.76
C ALA A 499 -17.68 -13.55 3.92
N VAL A 500 -17.09 -12.81 2.97
CA VAL A 500 -15.69 -12.37 3.00
C VAL A 500 -15.43 -11.48 4.20
N LYS A 501 -16.29 -10.47 4.41
CA LYS A 501 -16.20 -9.56 5.56
C LYS A 501 -16.26 -10.33 6.88
N LYS A 502 -17.19 -11.28 7.02
CA LYS A 502 -17.36 -12.08 8.23
C LYS A 502 -16.09 -12.86 8.57
N GLU A 503 -15.49 -13.53 7.59
CA GLU A 503 -14.26 -14.31 7.79
C GLU A 503 -13.10 -13.43 8.24
N VAL A 504 -12.86 -12.33 7.52
CA VAL A 504 -11.78 -11.37 7.81
C VAL A 504 -11.92 -10.77 9.22
N VAL A 505 -13.14 -10.37 9.60
CA VAL A 505 -13.40 -9.82 10.95
C VAL A 505 -13.24 -10.88 12.02
N THR A 506 -13.76 -12.10 11.81
CA THR A 506 -13.68 -13.19 12.78
C THR A 506 -12.23 -13.54 13.11
N TYR A 507 -11.38 -13.64 12.08
CA TYR A 507 -9.97 -13.91 12.28
C TYR A 507 -9.25 -12.74 12.96
N SER A 508 -9.50 -11.50 12.52
CA SER A 508 -8.93 -10.30 13.14
C SER A 508 -9.25 -10.19 14.63
N ASP A 509 -10.51 -10.42 15.00
CA ASP A 509 -10.97 -10.36 16.40
C ASP A 509 -10.30 -11.48 17.21
N LYS A 510 -10.26 -12.71 16.69
CA LYS A 510 -9.57 -13.84 17.33
C LYS A 510 -8.10 -13.51 17.61
N VAL A 511 -7.40 -12.95 16.63
CA VAL A 511 -5.99 -12.56 16.75
C VAL A 511 -5.80 -11.43 17.75
N PHE A 512 -6.66 -10.41 17.72
CA PHE A 512 -6.59 -9.26 18.63
C PHE A 512 -6.64 -9.68 20.11
N TYR A 513 -7.51 -10.62 20.47
CA TYR A 513 -7.63 -11.11 21.84
C TYR A 513 -6.52 -12.08 22.28
N MET A 514 -5.65 -12.55 21.39
CA MET A 514 -4.50 -13.37 21.79
C MET A 514 -3.47 -12.60 22.63
N GLY A 515 -3.48 -11.26 22.56
CA GLY A 515 -2.61 -10.43 23.40
C GLY A 515 -2.98 -10.46 24.89
N VAL A 516 -4.13 -11.01 25.27
CA VAL A 516 -4.47 -11.26 26.69
C VAL A 516 -3.94 -12.64 27.08
N PRO A 517 -2.93 -12.72 27.97
CA PRO A 517 -2.37 -14.01 28.36
C PRO A 517 -3.41 -14.92 29.03
N LYS A 518 -3.39 -16.20 28.66
CA LYS A 518 -4.16 -17.23 29.37
C LYS A 518 -3.49 -17.51 30.70
N VAL A 519 -4.25 -17.35 31.78
CA VAL A 519 -3.78 -17.60 33.15
C VAL A 519 -4.66 -18.64 33.84
N SER A 520 -4.10 -19.35 34.83
CA SER A 520 -4.88 -20.29 35.65
C SER A 520 -5.98 -19.57 36.43
N SER A 521 -7.00 -20.32 36.87
CA SER A 521 -8.08 -19.78 37.71
C SER A 521 -7.56 -19.12 38.99
N ALA A 522 -6.53 -19.69 39.61
CA ALA A 522 -5.90 -19.14 40.81
C ALA A 522 -5.24 -17.77 40.56
N VAL A 523 -4.53 -17.62 39.44
CA VAL A 523 -3.91 -16.33 39.05
C VAL A 523 -4.98 -15.32 38.62
N ALA A 524 -5.99 -15.78 37.87
CA ALA A 524 -7.14 -14.96 37.47
C ALA A 524 -7.93 -14.40 38.66
N ALA A 525 -7.89 -15.08 39.81
CA ALA A 525 -8.56 -14.67 41.04
C ALA A 525 -7.78 -13.61 41.84
N MET A 526 -6.48 -13.38 41.56
CA MET A 526 -5.67 -12.40 42.29
C MET A 526 -6.04 -10.95 41.99
N SER A 527 -6.54 -10.69 40.79
CA SER A 527 -6.93 -9.37 40.31
C SER A 527 -8.01 -9.48 39.25
N PRO A 528 -8.96 -8.55 39.18
CA PRO A 528 -9.89 -8.46 38.05
C PRO A 528 -9.26 -7.83 36.79
N LEU A 529 -8.13 -7.12 36.93
CA LEU A 529 -7.37 -6.57 35.79
C LEU A 529 -6.57 -7.65 35.05
N ARG A 530 -6.27 -7.39 33.78
CA ARG A 530 -5.54 -8.32 32.91
C ARG A 530 -4.41 -7.60 32.19
N LEU A 531 -3.25 -8.26 32.07
CA LEU A 531 -2.23 -7.83 31.12
C LEU A 531 -2.78 -7.99 29.71
N TRP A 532 -2.48 -7.02 28.85
CA TRP A 532 -2.70 -7.16 27.43
C TRP A 532 -1.51 -6.55 26.69
N SER A 533 -0.64 -7.44 26.21
CA SER A 533 0.67 -7.13 25.64
C SER A 533 0.78 -7.60 24.18
N ALA A 534 1.96 -7.41 23.59
CA ALA A 534 2.34 -8.07 22.35
C ALA A 534 2.43 -9.60 22.54
N PHE A 535 2.16 -10.36 21.49
CA PHE A 535 2.10 -11.82 21.57
C PHE A 535 2.74 -12.50 20.36
N GLN A 536 3.24 -13.72 20.59
CA GLN A 536 3.72 -14.61 19.54
C GLN A 536 2.53 -15.11 18.72
N ILE A 537 2.54 -14.91 17.40
CA ILE A 537 1.52 -15.51 16.53
C ILE A 537 1.72 -17.03 16.43
N PRO A 538 0.64 -17.80 16.16
CA PRO A 538 0.77 -19.21 15.85
C PRO A 538 1.76 -19.44 14.70
N LEU A 539 2.58 -20.49 14.81
CA LEU A 539 3.60 -20.85 13.81
C LEU A 539 3.01 -20.98 12.40
N SER A 540 1.80 -21.56 12.29
CA SER A 540 1.07 -21.66 11.04
C SER A 540 0.12 -20.48 10.86
N LYS A 541 0.35 -19.68 9.82
CA LYS A 541 -0.56 -18.61 9.40
C LYS A 541 -1.80 -19.22 8.74
N ASP A 542 -2.95 -18.57 8.95
CA ASP A 542 -4.24 -19.11 8.49
C ASP A 542 -4.43 -18.87 6.97
N GLY A 543 -4.39 -19.96 6.20
CA GLY A 543 -4.51 -19.91 4.76
C GLY A 543 -5.88 -19.43 4.27
N THR A 544 -6.96 -19.74 5.00
CA THR A 544 -8.33 -19.31 4.66
C THR A 544 -8.45 -17.80 4.79
N PHE A 545 -7.91 -17.24 5.87
CA PHE A 545 -7.85 -15.79 6.10
C PHE A 545 -7.04 -15.08 5.02
N LEU A 546 -5.84 -15.59 4.70
CA LEU A 546 -5.00 -15.01 3.65
C LEU A 546 -5.70 -15.05 2.30
N PHE A 547 -6.18 -16.22 1.87
CA PHE A 547 -6.86 -16.38 0.58
C PHE A 547 -8.09 -15.46 0.47
N THR A 548 -8.90 -15.41 1.53
CA THR A 548 -10.11 -14.58 1.59
C THR A 548 -9.77 -13.08 1.55
N SER A 549 -8.68 -12.67 2.21
CA SER A 549 -8.17 -11.29 2.19
C SER A 549 -7.69 -10.86 0.80
N PHE A 550 -7.32 -11.80 -0.07
CA PHE A 550 -6.94 -11.54 -1.47
C PHE A 550 -8.10 -11.67 -2.48
N PHE A 551 -9.35 -11.83 -2.01
CA PHE A 551 -10.55 -11.86 -2.86
C PHE A 551 -10.64 -10.74 -3.93
N PRO A 552 -10.29 -9.47 -3.65
CA PRO A 552 -10.28 -8.42 -4.68
C PRO A 552 -9.37 -8.74 -5.88
N ASN A 553 -8.24 -9.42 -5.66
CA ASN A 553 -7.32 -9.82 -6.73
C ASN A 553 -7.90 -10.95 -7.59
N ALA A 554 -8.71 -11.84 -7.01
CA ALA A 554 -9.45 -12.84 -7.77
C ALA A 554 -10.51 -12.20 -8.69
N ILE A 555 -11.20 -11.14 -8.22
CA ILE A 555 -12.11 -10.35 -9.06
C ILE A 555 -11.32 -9.72 -10.22
N LEU A 556 -10.17 -9.12 -9.94
CA LEU A 556 -9.32 -8.50 -10.96
C LEU A 556 -8.90 -9.48 -12.05
N LEU A 557 -8.45 -10.68 -11.69
CA LEU A 557 -8.11 -11.73 -12.66
C LEU A 557 -9.33 -12.17 -13.48
N SER A 558 -10.51 -12.25 -12.86
CA SER A 558 -11.76 -12.57 -13.55
C SER A 558 -12.15 -11.50 -14.58
N ILE A 559 -11.96 -10.22 -14.25
CA ILE A 559 -12.20 -9.10 -15.18
C ILE A 559 -11.26 -9.20 -16.39
N ILE A 560 -9.98 -9.47 -16.17
CA ILE A 560 -9.00 -9.62 -17.26
C ILE A 560 -9.31 -10.84 -18.14
N ALA A 561 -9.67 -11.98 -17.54
CA ALA A 561 -10.10 -13.16 -18.29
C ALA A 561 -11.34 -12.87 -19.15
N GLY A 562 -12.33 -12.18 -18.58
CA GLY A 562 -13.52 -11.72 -19.30
C GLY A 562 -13.17 -10.77 -20.44
N PHE A 563 -12.25 -9.82 -20.22
CA PHE A 563 -11.75 -8.92 -21.26
C PHE A 563 -11.08 -9.68 -22.40
N ALA A 564 -10.24 -10.67 -22.11
CA ALA A 564 -9.60 -11.51 -23.13
C ALA A 564 -10.62 -12.30 -23.95
N ILE A 565 -11.63 -12.90 -23.31
CA ILE A 565 -12.71 -13.63 -23.97
C ILE A 565 -13.52 -12.70 -24.89
N LEU A 566 -13.93 -11.52 -24.39
CA LEU A 566 -14.68 -10.54 -25.18
C LEU A 566 -13.89 -10.05 -26.39
N HIS A 567 -12.58 -9.80 -26.22
CA HIS A 567 -11.71 -9.39 -27.32
C HIS A 567 -11.59 -10.49 -28.38
N LYS A 568 -11.47 -11.75 -27.95
CA LYS A 568 -11.44 -12.91 -28.85
C LYS A 568 -12.72 -13.06 -29.65
N ILE A 569 -13.88 -12.90 -29.00
CA ILE A 569 -15.20 -12.89 -29.65
C ILE A 569 -15.28 -11.75 -30.67
N TYR A 570 -14.84 -10.55 -30.30
CA TYR A 570 -14.83 -9.39 -31.20
C TYR A 570 -14.00 -9.65 -32.46
N ARG A 571 -12.79 -10.19 -32.33
CA ARG A 571 -11.91 -10.54 -33.48
C ARG A 571 -12.49 -11.63 -34.37
N HIS A 572 -13.27 -12.55 -33.80
CA HIS A 572 -13.97 -13.57 -34.57
C HIS A 572 -15.05 -12.96 -35.48
N PHE A 573 -15.84 -12.01 -34.97
CA PHE A 573 -16.88 -11.33 -35.76
C PHE A 573 -16.35 -10.24 -36.69
N TYR A 574 -15.23 -9.60 -36.35
CA TYR A 574 -14.60 -8.54 -37.13
C TYR A 574 -13.15 -8.89 -37.47
N PRO A 575 -12.90 -9.88 -38.34
CA PRO A 575 -11.54 -10.24 -38.75
C PRO A 575 -10.87 -9.08 -39.48
N GLU A 576 -9.57 -8.85 -39.21
CA GLU A 576 -8.80 -7.85 -39.94
C GLU A 576 -8.78 -8.17 -41.43
N LYS A 577 -9.20 -7.20 -42.26
CA LYS A 577 -9.25 -7.36 -43.72
C LYS A 577 -7.82 -7.54 -44.27
N HIS A 578 -7.45 -8.79 -44.58
CA HIS A 578 -6.23 -9.09 -45.31
C HIS A 578 -6.31 -8.44 -46.70
N ARG A 579 -5.46 -7.46 -46.97
CA ARG A 579 -5.25 -6.93 -48.32
C ARG A 579 -4.32 -7.89 -49.09
N GLN A 580 -4.74 -9.14 -49.27
CA GLN A 580 -4.15 -10.02 -50.27
C GLN A 580 -4.59 -9.48 -51.64
N ARG A 581 -3.72 -8.73 -52.31
CA ARG A 581 -3.88 -8.50 -53.74
C ARG A 581 -3.40 -9.78 -54.40
N SER A 582 -4.33 -10.63 -54.81
CA SER A 582 -4.06 -11.81 -55.63
C SER A 582 -3.18 -11.40 -56.81
N SER A 583 -1.94 -11.92 -56.83
CA SER A 583 -1.04 -11.81 -57.98
C SER A 583 -1.56 -12.72 -59.09
N VAL A 584 -2.56 -12.28 -59.84
CA VAL A 584 -3.07 -12.96 -61.04
C VAL A 584 -2.18 -12.68 -62.26
N LEU A 585 -0.88 -12.45 -62.08
CA LEU A 585 0.02 -12.13 -63.20
C LEU A 585 1.46 -12.53 -62.90
N SER A 586 1.69 -13.84 -62.74
CA SER A 586 2.98 -14.50 -63.02
C SER A 586 2.89 -15.99 -62.65
N THR A 587 1.98 -16.72 -63.29
CA THR A 587 1.97 -18.18 -63.28
C THR A 587 2.43 -18.65 -64.65
N GLU A 588 3.74 -18.71 -64.84
CA GLU A 588 4.37 -19.64 -65.78
C GLU A 588 5.85 -19.72 -65.43
N ARG A 589 6.29 -20.91 -65.01
CA ARG A 589 7.64 -21.32 -64.59
C ARG A 589 8.02 -21.07 -63.11
N SER A 590 7.49 -21.88 -62.21
CA SER A 590 8.21 -22.28 -60.99
C SER A 590 7.82 -23.71 -60.58
N SER A 591 8.82 -24.47 -60.15
CA SER A 591 8.74 -25.91 -59.87
C SER A 591 7.91 -26.22 -58.62
N VAL A 592 7.45 -27.47 -58.47
CA VAL A 592 6.59 -27.89 -57.35
C VAL A 592 7.30 -27.73 -55.99
N ASN A 593 8.63 -27.87 -55.92
CA ASN A 593 9.40 -27.60 -54.71
C ASN A 593 9.45 -26.10 -54.38
N GLU A 594 9.57 -25.22 -55.38
CA GLU A 594 9.46 -23.77 -55.14
C GLU A 594 8.07 -23.38 -54.64
N ARG A 595 7.00 -24.09 -55.02
CA ARG A 595 5.65 -23.82 -54.51
C ARG A 595 5.47 -24.22 -53.05
N THR A 596 6.05 -25.32 -52.60
CA THR A 596 6.04 -25.71 -51.17
C THR A 596 6.95 -24.79 -50.35
N GLU A 597 8.10 -24.39 -50.88
CA GLU A 597 9.01 -23.46 -50.22
C GLU A 597 8.44 -22.03 -50.21
N LEU A 598 7.75 -21.57 -51.26
CA LEU A 598 6.98 -20.32 -51.32
C LEU A 598 5.69 -20.37 -50.50
N ALA A 599 5.10 -21.55 -50.27
CA ALA A 599 3.97 -21.70 -49.36
C ALA A 599 4.41 -21.64 -47.89
N LEU A 600 5.60 -22.16 -47.57
CA LEU A 600 6.23 -22.04 -46.25
C LEU A 600 6.77 -20.61 -46.01
N LYS A 601 7.55 -20.06 -46.96
CA LYS A 601 8.01 -18.65 -47.00
C LYS A 601 6.87 -17.64 -47.19
N GLY A 602 5.73 -18.06 -47.71
CA GLY A 602 4.55 -17.20 -47.84
C GLY A 602 3.86 -16.90 -46.51
N ASN A 603 4.11 -17.74 -45.49
CA ASN A 603 3.53 -17.60 -44.17
C ASN A 603 4.44 -16.90 -43.15
N LEU A 604 5.77 -16.92 -43.32
CA LEU A 604 6.76 -16.33 -42.39
C LEU A 604 7.73 -15.38 -43.12
N THR A 605 8.15 -14.31 -42.46
CA THR A 605 9.15 -13.34 -42.95
C THR A 605 10.57 -13.91 -42.84
N ASN A 606 11.55 -13.42 -43.62
CA ASN A 606 12.94 -13.90 -43.47
C ASN A 606 13.45 -13.60 -42.05
N PHE A 607 13.09 -12.47 -41.45
CA PHE A 607 13.30 -12.21 -40.02
C PHE A 607 12.79 -13.35 -39.10
N GLU A 608 11.56 -13.84 -39.30
CA GLU A 608 10.99 -14.95 -38.51
C GLU A 608 11.77 -16.26 -38.73
N ILE A 609 12.23 -16.51 -39.96
CA ILE A 609 13.01 -17.71 -40.32
C ILE A 609 14.42 -17.66 -39.71
N SER A 610 15.13 -16.53 -39.86
CA SER A 610 16.52 -16.38 -39.39
C SER A 610 16.62 -16.31 -37.87
N THR A 611 15.66 -15.67 -37.20
CA THR A 611 15.71 -15.47 -35.74
C THR A 611 14.88 -16.48 -34.95
N GLY A 612 13.99 -17.23 -35.61
CA GLY A 612 13.01 -18.10 -34.96
C GLY A 612 11.94 -17.35 -34.14
N ALA A 613 11.89 -16.01 -34.19
CA ALA A 613 10.98 -15.21 -33.40
C ALA A 613 9.65 -15.01 -34.13
N GLU A 614 8.63 -15.77 -33.74
CA GLU A 614 7.30 -15.68 -34.36
C GLU A 614 6.58 -14.35 -34.02
N LEU A 615 6.29 -13.54 -35.04
CA LEU A 615 5.70 -12.21 -34.86
C LEU A 615 4.21 -12.26 -34.52
N ARG A 616 3.49 -13.27 -35.05
CA ARG A 616 2.02 -13.38 -34.97
C ARG A 616 1.52 -14.08 -33.71
N THR A 617 2.30 -15.01 -33.16
CA THR A 617 1.95 -15.90 -32.03
C THR A 617 2.58 -15.46 -30.71
N ARG A 618 3.23 -14.29 -30.68
CA ARG A 618 3.69 -13.69 -29.42
C ARG A 618 2.50 -13.21 -28.59
N PHE A 619 2.17 -13.97 -27.55
CA PHE A 619 1.20 -13.64 -26.51
C PHE A 619 1.92 -13.17 -25.25
N GLY A 620 1.26 -12.33 -24.46
CA GLY A 620 1.79 -11.76 -23.23
C GLY A 620 1.24 -10.36 -22.96
N ILE A 621 1.87 -9.69 -22.00
CA ILE A 621 1.60 -8.30 -21.64
C ILE A 621 2.34 -7.39 -22.62
N ILE A 622 1.72 -7.12 -23.75
CA ILE A 622 2.26 -6.31 -24.85
C ILE A 622 1.09 -5.59 -25.50
N SER A 623 1.24 -4.29 -25.80
CA SER A 623 0.23 -3.53 -26.54
C SER A 623 0.02 -4.10 -27.95
N ASP A 624 -1.15 -3.87 -28.55
CA ASP A 624 -1.35 -4.28 -29.95
C ASP A 624 -0.49 -3.43 -30.89
N TYR A 625 0.11 -4.11 -31.87
CA TYR A 625 0.91 -3.49 -32.91
C TYR A 625 0.74 -4.24 -34.23
N ASN A 626 1.03 -3.54 -35.34
CA ASN A 626 0.99 -4.15 -36.66
C ASN A 626 2.19 -5.08 -36.79
N ASN A 627 1.97 -6.40 -36.87
CA ASN A 627 3.08 -7.37 -36.98
C ASN A 627 3.79 -7.28 -38.34
N TYR A 628 3.06 -6.93 -39.41
CA TYR A 628 3.56 -6.99 -40.79
C TYR A 628 3.25 -5.73 -41.60
N VAL A 629 4.12 -5.45 -42.57
CA VAL A 629 3.91 -4.45 -43.63
C VAL A 629 4.06 -5.14 -44.98
N TYR A 630 3.19 -4.83 -45.93
CA TYR A 630 3.24 -5.41 -47.28
C TYR A 630 3.76 -4.38 -48.28
N PHE A 631 4.91 -4.66 -48.89
CA PHE A 631 5.46 -3.86 -49.99
C PHE A 631 5.49 -4.69 -51.26
N LYS A 632 4.84 -4.19 -52.32
CA LYS A 632 4.82 -4.82 -53.66
C LYS A 632 4.44 -6.32 -53.65
N GLY A 633 3.56 -6.73 -52.74
CA GLY A 633 3.09 -8.12 -52.62
C GLY A 633 3.94 -9.02 -51.72
N MET A 634 5.12 -8.57 -51.26
CA MET A 634 5.95 -9.30 -50.30
C MET A 634 5.61 -8.89 -48.86
N LYS A 635 5.71 -9.85 -47.93
CA LYS A 635 5.42 -9.70 -46.50
C LYS A 635 6.72 -9.33 -45.77
N PHE A 636 6.71 -8.23 -45.03
CA PHE A 636 7.85 -7.77 -44.21
C PHE A 636 7.45 -7.69 -42.74
N ALA A 637 8.39 -7.94 -41.84
CA ALA A 637 8.29 -7.62 -40.43
C ALA A 637 8.27 -6.10 -40.25
N SER A 638 7.25 -5.57 -39.57
CA SER A 638 7.19 -4.14 -39.29
C SER A 638 8.27 -3.75 -38.27
N ALA A 639 8.61 -2.46 -38.19
CA ALA A 639 9.48 -1.95 -37.12
C ALA A 639 8.94 -2.31 -35.72
N ASP A 640 7.64 -2.13 -35.49
CA ASP A 640 7.00 -2.56 -34.24
C ASP A 640 7.14 -4.07 -34.04
N GLY A 641 7.04 -4.88 -35.09
CA GLY A 641 7.21 -6.32 -35.06
C GLY A 641 8.60 -6.74 -34.61
N VAL A 642 9.65 -6.16 -35.20
CA VAL A 642 11.04 -6.43 -34.85
C VAL A 642 11.32 -6.04 -33.40
N TYR A 643 10.94 -4.83 -33.00
CA TYR A 643 11.16 -4.34 -31.64
C TYR A 643 10.35 -5.11 -30.60
N CYS A 644 9.06 -5.33 -30.86
CA CYS A 644 8.19 -6.11 -30.00
C CYS A 644 8.48 -7.61 -30.02
N SER A 645 9.39 -8.08 -30.88
CA SER A 645 9.99 -9.41 -30.82
C SER A 645 11.26 -9.47 -29.97
N GLY A 646 11.69 -8.33 -29.41
CA GLY A 646 12.84 -8.22 -28.52
C GLY A 646 14.16 -8.00 -29.25
N TYR A 647 14.14 -7.44 -30.47
CA TYR A 647 15.34 -7.17 -31.25
C TYR A 647 15.48 -5.69 -31.62
N VAL A 648 16.72 -5.23 -31.73
CA VAL A 648 17.09 -3.90 -32.23
C VAL A 648 18.25 -4.04 -33.22
N ILE A 649 18.40 -3.05 -34.09
CA ILE A 649 19.48 -3.00 -35.06
C ILE A 649 20.55 -2.03 -34.55
N VAL A 650 21.75 -2.52 -34.32
CA VAL A 650 22.94 -1.78 -33.91
C VAL A 650 23.68 -1.28 -35.14
N ASN A 651 23.89 0.04 -35.22
CA ASN A 651 24.58 0.74 -36.31
C ASN A 651 24.09 0.37 -37.72
N GLY A 652 22.81 0.02 -37.87
CA GLY A 652 22.21 -0.36 -39.16
C GLY A 652 22.74 -1.67 -39.77
N LYS A 653 23.59 -2.43 -39.07
CA LYS A 653 24.32 -3.59 -39.61
C LYS A 653 24.09 -4.88 -38.85
N MET A 654 23.83 -4.82 -37.54
CA MET A 654 23.72 -6.02 -36.71
C MET A 654 22.38 -6.03 -35.97
N LEU A 655 21.60 -7.08 -36.14
CA LEU A 655 20.39 -7.35 -35.38
C LEU A 655 20.76 -8.05 -34.07
N VAL A 656 20.37 -7.45 -32.96
CA VAL A 656 20.77 -7.83 -31.60
C VAL A 656 19.55 -7.97 -30.71
N GLY A 657 19.51 -9.02 -29.89
CA GLY A 657 18.49 -9.18 -28.86
C GLY A 657 18.62 -8.10 -27.78
N VAL A 658 17.54 -7.42 -27.44
CA VAL A 658 17.52 -6.36 -26.42
C VAL A 658 18.02 -6.88 -25.07
N LYS A 659 17.66 -8.12 -24.72
CA LYS A 659 18.12 -8.81 -23.50
C LYS A 659 19.64 -9.01 -23.43
N ASP A 660 20.30 -9.07 -24.60
CA ASP A 660 21.72 -9.36 -24.69
C ASP A 660 22.59 -8.09 -24.71
N LEU A 661 21.99 -6.90 -24.87
CA LEU A 661 22.71 -5.62 -24.93
C LEU A 661 23.52 -5.34 -23.65
N LEU A 662 22.99 -5.65 -22.46
CA LEU A 662 23.73 -5.52 -21.20
C LEU A 662 24.95 -6.45 -21.19
N SER A 663 24.76 -7.70 -21.59
CA SER A 663 25.84 -8.69 -21.69
C SER A 663 26.91 -8.24 -22.67
N ILE A 664 26.53 -7.70 -23.84
CA ILE A 664 27.46 -7.15 -24.82
C ILE A 664 28.25 -5.96 -24.25
N GLY A 665 27.58 -5.04 -23.55
CA GLY A 665 28.24 -3.90 -22.89
C GLY A 665 29.26 -4.33 -21.84
N LEU A 666 28.91 -5.35 -21.04
CA LEU A 666 29.82 -5.92 -20.04
C LEU A 666 30.98 -6.69 -20.68
N ILE A 667 30.75 -7.48 -21.74
CA ILE A 667 31.82 -8.16 -22.50
C ILE A 667 32.80 -7.11 -23.08
N LYS A 668 32.28 -5.97 -23.54
CA LYS A 668 33.09 -4.86 -24.02
C LYS A 668 33.90 -4.20 -22.90
N ALA A 669 33.27 -3.91 -21.76
CA ALA A 669 33.92 -3.23 -20.63
C ALA A 669 34.99 -4.09 -19.96
N THR A 670 34.73 -5.39 -19.79
CA THR A 670 35.63 -6.32 -19.10
C THR A 670 36.67 -6.95 -20.03
N HIS A 671 36.55 -6.74 -21.35
CA HIS A 671 37.32 -7.45 -22.36
C HIS A 671 37.29 -8.99 -22.24
N SER A 672 36.26 -9.53 -21.57
CA SER A 672 36.14 -10.96 -21.28
C SER A 672 34.76 -11.50 -21.68
N ARG A 673 34.74 -12.70 -22.26
CA ARG A 673 33.51 -13.38 -22.69
C ARG A 673 33.03 -14.32 -21.58
N PHE A 674 32.15 -13.81 -20.72
CA PHE A 674 31.51 -14.60 -19.66
C PHE A 674 30.18 -15.25 -20.10
N THR A 675 29.64 -14.86 -21.26
CA THR A 675 28.44 -15.50 -21.85
C THR A 675 28.50 -15.49 -23.38
N ASN A 676 27.84 -16.46 -24.01
CA ASN A 676 27.75 -16.57 -25.47
C ASN A 676 26.55 -15.78 -25.99
N VAL A 677 26.83 -14.67 -26.67
CA VAL A 677 25.80 -13.84 -27.32
C VAL A 677 25.91 -13.99 -28.82
N TYR A 678 24.78 -14.23 -29.48
CA TYR A 678 24.68 -14.35 -30.93
C TYR A 678 23.94 -13.15 -31.53
N VAL A 679 24.41 -12.66 -32.67
CA VAL A 679 23.89 -11.51 -33.40
C VAL A 679 23.78 -11.82 -34.89
N TYR A 680 22.82 -11.23 -35.59
CA TYR A 680 22.60 -11.49 -37.01
C TYR A 680 23.01 -10.29 -37.84
N GLU A 681 23.60 -10.52 -39.02
CA GLU A 681 23.95 -9.42 -39.92
C GLU A 681 22.72 -8.99 -40.74
N VAL A 682 22.58 -7.67 -40.94
CA VAL A 682 21.49 -7.04 -41.68
C VAL A 682 22.07 -6.36 -42.91
N GLU A 683 21.65 -6.80 -44.10
CA GLU A 683 22.00 -6.19 -45.38
C GLU A 683 20.75 -5.50 -45.97
N GLY A 684 20.69 -4.17 -45.84
CA GLY A 684 19.53 -3.39 -46.26
C GLY A 684 18.30 -3.73 -45.43
N ASN A 685 17.33 -4.43 -46.02
CA ASN A 685 16.13 -4.90 -45.33
C ASN A 685 16.16 -6.42 -45.07
N THR A 686 17.22 -7.15 -45.42
CA THR A 686 17.25 -8.61 -45.28
C THR A 686 18.16 -9.03 -44.13
N VAL A 687 17.68 -9.98 -43.30
CA VAL A 687 18.46 -10.60 -42.22
C VAL A 687 19.18 -11.82 -42.77
N LYS A 688 20.47 -11.99 -42.46
CA LYS A 688 21.19 -13.22 -42.79
C LYS A 688 20.79 -14.36 -41.87
N ASP A 689 20.69 -15.57 -42.42
CA ASP A 689 20.36 -16.78 -41.66
C ASP A 689 21.49 -17.25 -40.73
N THR A 690 22.71 -16.71 -40.89
CA THR A 690 23.87 -17.09 -40.08
C THR A 690 24.05 -16.17 -38.87
N ALA A 691 23.97 -16.77 -37.68
CA ALA A 691 24.26 -16.09 -36.43
C ALA A 691 25.78 -15.96 -36.21
N ARG A 692 26.23 -14.77 -35.81
CA ARG A 692 27.63 -14.47 -35.46
C ARG A 692 27.78 -14.35 -33.94
N LEU A 693 28.80 -14.98 -33.40
CA LEU A 693 29.15 -14.86 -31.98
C LEU A 693 29.81 -13.50 -31.68
N VAL A 694 29.42 -12.88 -30.57
CA VAL A 694 29.98 -11.59 -30.09
C VAL A 694 31.29 -11.79 -29.34
N TYR A 695 32.29 -10.97 -29.70
CA TYR A 695 33.59 -10.84 -29.05
C TYR A 695 33.78 -9.39 -28.54
N PRO A 696 34.74 -9.12 -27.63
CA PRO A 696 35.02 -7.76 -27.14
C PRO A 696 35.29 -6.72 -28.23
N ASN A 697 35.74 -7.15 -29.41
CA ASN A 697 36.04 -6.28 -30.55
C ASN A 697 34.91 -6.23 -31.59
N THR A 698 33.80 -6.92 -31.38
CA THR A 698 32.68 -6.96 -32.35
C THR A 698 31.94 -5.63 -32.46
N PHE A 699 31.79 -4.90 -31.35
CA PHE A 699 31.13 -3.60 -31.31
C PHE A 699 32.06 -2.53 -30.73
N THR A 700 32.00 -1.32 -31.28
CA THR A 700 32.55 -0.11 -30.66
C THR A 700 31.56 0.48 -29.65
N TRP A 701 32.03 1.30 -28.71
CA TRP A 701 31.13 2.02 -27.81
C TRP A 701 30.15 2.92 -28.57
N SER A 702 30.61 3.54 -29.66
CA SER A 702 29.73 4.31 -30.55
C SER A 702 28.64 3.44 -31.18
N ASP A 703 28.94 2.20 -31.58
CA ASP A 703 27.93 1.32 -32.17
C ASP A 703 26.77 1.06 -31.21
N LEU A 704 27.07 0.81 -29.93
CA LEU A 704 26.06 0.51 -28.90
C LEU A 704 25.13 1.70 -28.59
N TRP A 705 25.52 2.93 -28.91
CA TRP A 705 24.65 4.12 -28.82
C TRP A 705 23.79 4.37 -30.07
N HIS A 706 24.10 3.71 -31.19
CA HIS A 706 23.37 3.83 -32.45
C HIS A 706 22.37 2.68 -32.61
N LEU A 707 21.34 2.68 -31.75
CA LEU A 707 20.25 1.70 -31.81
C LEU A 707 19.12 2.21 -32.72
N ASN A 708 18.66 1.37 -33.65
CA ASN A 708 17.57 1.68 -34.56
C ASN A 708 16.64 0.46 -34.76
N VAL A 709 15.49 0.69 -35.36
CA VAL A 709 14.53 -0.35 -35.76
C VAL A 709 13.98 0.01 -37.14
N THR A 710 14.11 -0.91 -38.09
CA THR A 710 13.61 -0.75 -39.47
C THR A 710 12.75 -1.93 -39.88
N VAL A 711 12.06 -1.80 -41.01
CA VAL A 711 11.29 -2.89 -41.61
C VAL A 711 12.26 -3.94 -42.17
N LEU A 712 12.04 -5.21 -41.82
CA LEU A 712 12.88 -6.32 -42.27
C LEU A 712 12.05 -7.30 -43.11
N LEU A 713 12.65 -7.83 -44.18
CA LEU A 713 12.07 -8.84 -45.07
C LEU A 713 11.93 -10.17 -44.33
#